data_AF-A0A965VMS3-F1
#
_entry.id   AF-A0A965VMS3-F1
#
_cell.length_a   1.000
_cell.length_b   1.000
_cell.length_c   1.000
_cell.angle_alpha   90.00
_cell.angle_beta   90.00
_cell.angle_gamma   90.00
#
_symmetry.space_group_name_H-M   'P 1'
#
loop_
_entity.id
_entity.type
_entity.pdbx_description
1 polymer ?
#
loop_
_entity_poly.entity_id
_entity_poly.type
_entity_poly.pdbx_seq_one_letter_code
_entity_poly.pdbx_strand_id
1 'polypeptide(L)'
;MNSKVIILTSLCCLGLYNSALAQVLYSNTTLSVANGTSLYIGGAMTNDINSNFTYAGDIYLTGNYVNNQTAPHTVQAGTFRFVGTTLQTIGGTSTKTAASDLATTTRFNNVNISNSAGVQPLGNIIISGTFAFTAGDWNINNYITNVKGAISGTGGAFMGSSTSDLVLDSTGATGTVKFKAGYEQLQNFTMNKSSSGTATVGTKLDVYKTLNLLNGTLTTSSTTNNRGTTNLTLKSSGWASTAVIPAVTNGATINGNITVERNYPTNTTGRAYRMVCPELNTIGSINDNYQEGQNNTSSTNVNTYPGYGTQITGSTTGANGLDLSQLGTPSMYTYNNATNAWVAVTATNTGTMTANNPYLLFIRGDRSHPLTSNTNYSGATTLRTTGTLVTGNVALTTSSSPALNGTTSKFSLVANPYPCTIDWNLVTSSGLGDSYAIYDAKLGTNGAYVSVNKQGTASAGVANRFIQPGQAFFVTTTAANPTLTFTEAAKGGSSNLSNTMRTNGVDASLSFSLYQTDRKIAGLTPQDGFVVSYDPMYAESIGKGDALKLNNMDETIGINYHDTTLGIFTKDQLLSADTLQIDFKQMKTKNYTLLVNPDNLSKTGLQAYLIDRYENLTQSISLTDTSSYTFAVTADSASFKSNRLFLVFKSTNTTAIHSVENAAVSLQSNPVLNNQL
;
A
#
# COMPACT_ATOMS: atom_id res chain seq x y z
N MET A 1 16.27 59.00 -4.36
CA MET A 1 16.63 57.70 -4.96
C MET A 1 15.66 57.42 -6.07
N ASN A 2 16.08 57.63 -7.32
CA ASN A 2 15.21 57.43 -8.49
C ASN A 2 15.20 55.94 -8.84
N SER A 3 14.18 55.20 -8.41
CA SER A 3 13.88 53.87 -8.94
C SER A 3 13.50 54.02 -10.42
N LYS A 4 14.49 53.88 -11.31
CA LYS A 4 14.25 53.83 -12.76
C LYS A 4 13.66 52.47 -13.11
N VAL A 5 12.33 52.38 -13.13
CA VAL A 5 11.60 51.31 -13.81
C VAL A 5 11.74 51.58 -15.31
N ILE A 6 12.35 50.66 -16.05
CA ILE A 6 12.39 50.76 -17.52
C ILE A 6 11.34 49.80 -18.08
N ILE A 7 10.34 50.35 -18.79
CA ILE A 7 9.39 49.60 -19.62
C ILE A 7 9.98 49.58 -21.04
N LEU A 8 10.46 48.42 -21.50
CA LEU A 8 11.14 48.29 -22.80
C LEU A 8 10.20 47.71 -23.87
N THR A 9 9.99 48.46 -24.98
CA THR A 9 9.10 48.09 -26.09
C THR A 9 9.78 47.44 -27.32
N SER A 10 11.12 47.35 -27.39
CA SER A 10 11.90 46.48 -28.31
C SER A 10 13.41 46.66 -28.11
N LEU A 11 14.21 45.58 -27.98
CA LEU A 11 15.68 45.63 -28.11
C LEU A 11 16.28 44.28 -28.53
N CYS A 12 17.20 44.29 -29.49
CA CYS A 12 18.21 43.24 -29.71
C CYS A 12 19.52 43.77 -29.12
N CYS A 13 20.03 43.22 -28.01
CA CYS A 13 21.19 43.80 -27.35
C CYS A 13 22.52 43.25 -27.93
N LEU A 14 23.25 44.10 -28.67
CA LEU A 14 24.71 44.07 -28.63
C LEU A 14 25.13 44.86 -27.38
N GLY A 15 25.55 44.16 -26.32
CA GLY A 15 26.33 44.72 -25.21
C GLY A 15 25.68 45.83 -24.37
N LEU A 16 24.65 45.50 -23.58
CA LEU A 16 24.22 46.35 -22.46
C LEU A 16 25.14 46.14 -21.24
N TYR A 17 26.28 46.81 -21.22
CA TYR A 17 27.05 47.06 -20.00
C TYR A 17 26.39 48.21 -19.23
N ASN A 18 25.31 47.93 -18.49
CA ASN A 18 24.75 48.91 -17.57
C ASN A 18 24.77 48.35 -16.14
N SER A 19 25.71 48.85 -15.35
CA SER A 19 25.86 48.50 -13.94
C SER A 19 24.66 49.04 -13.15
N ALA A 20 23.77 48.14 -12.75
CA ALA A 20 22.63 48.32 -11.83
C ALA A 20 21.32 48.85 -12.44
N LEU A 21 20.61 48.02 -13.21
CA LEU A 21 19.15 48.16 -13.37
C LEU A 21 18.43 47.76 -12.07
N ALA A 22 17.70 48.68 -11.44
CA ALA A 22 17.00 48.43 -10.17
C ALA A 22 15.78 47.51 -10.32
N GLN A 23 15.14 47.48 -11.50
CA GLN A 23 14.05 46.57 -11.84
C GLN A 23 13.93 46.48 -13.37
N VAL A 24 13.66 45.29 -13.90
CA VAL A 24 13.37 45.06 -15.32
C VAL A 24 11.95 44.53 -15.46
N LEU A 25 11.07 45.27 -16.15
CA LEU A 25 9.73 44.83 -16.55
C LEU A 25 9.61 45.02 -18.06
N TYR A 26 9.19 43.98 -18.78
CA TYR A 26 8.90 44.11 -20.21
C TYR A 26 7.59 43.42 -20.57
N SER A 27 6.78 44.12 -21.35
CA SER A 27 5.39 43.77 -21.67
C SER A 27 5.16 43.86 -23.17
N ASN A 28 4.55 42.83 -23.76
CA ASN A 28 4.26 42.70 -25.19
C ASN A 28 5.50 42.75 -26.10
N THR A 29 6.65 42.23 -25.65
CA THR A 29 7.92 42.28 -26.40
C THR A 29 8.81 41.06 -26.23
N THR A 30 9.86 40.96 -27.05
CA THR A 30 10.93 39.98 -26.89
C THR A 30 12.18 40.64 -26.29
N LEU A 31 12.71 40.03 -25.23
CA LEU A 31 14.05 40.32 -24.71
C LEU A 31 14.98 39.16 -25.07
N SER A 32 16.08 39.44 -25.77
CA SER A 32 17.11 38.47 -26.15
C SER A 32 18.48 38.85 -25.60
N VAL A 33 19.16 37.89 -24.96
CA VAL A 33 20.57 38.02 -24.53
C VAL A 33 21.44 37.14 -25.42
N ALA A 34 22.30 37.74 -26.24
CA ALA A 34 23.08 37.03 -27.24
C ALA A 34 24.22 36.17 -26.63
N ASN A 35 24.67 35.15 -27.36
CA ASN A 35 25.81 34.32 -26.96
C ASN A 35 27.08 35.20 -26.76
N GLY A 36 27.87 34.88 -25.74
CA GLY A 36 29.08 35.62 -25.38
C GLY A 36 28.84 36.98 -24.71
N THR A 37 27.57 37.34 -24.43
CA THR A 37 27.23 38.58 -23.71
C THR A 37 26.76 38.31 -22.28
N SER A 38 26.72 39.36 -21.46
CA SER A 38 26.18 39.29 -20.09
C SER A 38 25.17 40.42 -19.83
N LEU A 39 24.08 40.10 -19.14
CA LEU A 39 23.08 41.04 -18.67
C LEU A 39 23.11 41.10 -17.13
N TYR A 40 23.34 42.28 -16.56
CA TYR A 40 23.37 42.50 -15.11
C TYR A 40 22.12 43.24 -14.63
N ILE A 41 21.39 42.66 -13.69
CA ILE A 41 20.17 43.20 -13.11
C ILE A 41 20.35 43.35 -11.59
N GLY A 42 20.44 44.60 -11.16
CA GLY A 42 20.63 45.05 -9.78
C GLY A 42 19.37 45.03 -8.90
N GLY A 43 18.28 44.40 -9.37
CA GLY A 43 17.08 44.15 -8.59
C GLY A 43 16.17 43.12 -9.24
N ALA A 44 14.84 43.30 -9.16
CA ALA A 44 13.90 42.27 -9.64
C ALA A 44 13.71 42.28 -11.16
N MET A 45 13.36 41.13 -11.73
CA MET A 45 13.02 40.96 -13.14
C MET A 45 11.64 40.34 -13.28
N THR A 46 10.79 40.91 -14.12
CA THR A 46 9.44 40.41 -14.43
C THR A 46 9.24 40.31 -15.94
N ASN A 47 8.94 39.10 -16.41
CA ASN A 47 8.48 38.80 -17.77
C ASN A 47 6.94 38.73 -17.77
N ASP A 48 6.28 39.62 -18.51
CA ASP A 48 4.81 39.72 -18.55
C ASP A 48 4.16 38.66 -19.47
N ILE A 49 2.83 38.55 -19.44
CA ILE A 49 2.06 37.44 -20.03
C ILE A 49 2.24 37.28 -21.56
N ASN A 50 2.47 38.39 -22.25
CA ASN A 50 2.64 38.49 -23.71
C ASN A 50 4.10 38.75 -24.12
N SER A 51 5.03 38.57 -23.21
CA SER A 51 6.44 38.83 -23.45
C SER A 51 7.22 37.53 -23.64
N ASN A 52 8.25 37.57 -24.48
CA ASN A 52 9.12 36.44 -24.77
C ASN A 52 10.51 36.69 -24.20
N PHE A 53 10.99 35.79 -23.33
CA PHE A 53 12.38 35.81 -22.89
C PHE A 53 13.23 34.78 -23.60
N THR A 54 14.38 35.19 -24.14
CA THR A 54 15.38 34.26 -24.71
C THR A 54 16.79 34.67 -24.28
N TYR A 55 17.64 33.70 -23.98
CA TYR A 55 19.01 33.98 -23.58
C TYR A 55 19.99 32.87 -23.97
N ALA A 56 21.01 33.23 -24.74
CA ALA A 56 22.20 32.44 -25.05
C ALA A 56 23.44 32.91 -24.28
N GLY A 57 23.43 34.13 -23.72
CA GLY A 57 24.47 34.66 -22.84
C GLY A 57 24.18 34.47 -21.36
N ASP A 58 24.97 35.12 -20.50
CA ASP A 58 24.85 35.04 -19.05
C ASP A 58 23.91 36.13 -18.50
N ILE A 59 23.11 35.79 -17.50
CA ILE A 59 22.26 36.73 -16.77
C ILE A 59 22.67 36.71 -15.31
N TYR A 60 22.90 37.89 -14.73
CA TYR A 60 23.21 38.07 -13.32
C TYR A 60 22.08 38.83 -12.66
N LEU A 61 21.30 38.17 -11.82
CA LEU A 61 20.14 38.75 -11.15
C LEU A 61 20.37 38.81 -9.64
N THR A 62 20.16 39.99 -9.04
CA THR A 62 20.27 40.21 -7.58
C THR A 62 18.92 40.20 -6.86
N GLY A 63 17.79 40.45 -7.54
CA GLY A 63 16.44 40.42 -6.97
C GLY A 63 15.58 39.22 -7.43
N ASN A 64 14.27 39.29 -7.22
CA ASN A 64 13.35 38.19 -7.57
C ASN A 64 13.13 38.09 -9.09
N TYR A 65 12.87 36.88 -9.57
CA TYR A 65 12.44 36.63 -10.95
C TYR A 65 10.96 36.27 -10.97
N VAL A 66 10.17 36.91 -11.84
CA VAL A 66 8.77 36.55 -12.08
C VAL A 66 8.59 36.34 -13.56
N ASN A 67 7.95 35.23 -13.93
CA ASN A 67 7.79 34.87 -15.32
C ASN A 67 6.37 34.43 -15.63
N ASN A 68 5.61 35.34 -16.24
CA ASN A 68 4.19 35.16 -16.55
C ASN A 68 3.94 34.77 -18.01
N GLN A 69 4.99 34.61 -18.81
CA GLN A 69 4.92 34.29 -20.23
C GLN A 69 4.02 33.05 -20.47
N THR A 70 3.12 33.19 -21.45
CA THR A 70 2.22 32.11 -21.88
C THR A 70 2.71 31.37 -23.12
N ALA A 71 3.60 31.99 -23.90
CA ALA A 71 4.25 31.31 -25.02
C ALA A 71 5.24 30.26 -24.51
N PRO A 72 5.46 29.13 -25.23
CA PRO A 72 6.47 28.16 -24.86
C PRO A 72 7.84 28.81 -24.62
N HIS A 73 8.49 28.44 -23.51
CA HIS A 73 9.83 28.96 -23.23
C HIS A 73 10.83 28.46 -24.25
N THR A 74 11.50 29.36 -24.97
CA THR A 74 12.65 29.04 -25.81
C THR A 74 13.94 29.33 -25.05
N VAL A 75 14.50 28.33 -24.35
CA VAL A 75 15.84 28.49 -23.79
C VAL A 75 16.92 28.13 -24.80
N GLN A 76 17.94 28.97 -24.86
CA GLN A 76 19.15 28.79 -25.67
C GLN A 76 20.31 28.41 -24.73
N ALA A 77 21.56 28.48 -25.17
CA ALA A 77 22.71 27.92 -24.45
C ALA A 77 23.17 28.70 -23.18
N GLY A 78 22.47 29.76 -22.77
CA GLY A 78 22.93 30.70 -21.74
C GLY A 78 22.80 30.20 -20.29
N THR A 79 23.32 31.01 -19.35
CA THR A 79 23.27 30.73 -17.90
C THR A 79 22.54 31.81 -17.12
N PHE A 80 21.58 31.40 -16.30
CA PHE A 80 20.90 32.28 -15.36
C PHE A 80 21.55 32.18 -13.98
N ARG A 81 22.10 33.29 -13.47
CA ARG A 81 22.87 33.35 -12.24
C ARG A 81 22.14 34.19 -11.20
N PHE A 82 21.78 33.53 -10.10
CA PHE A 82 21.22 34.19 -8.92
C PHE A 82 22.38 34.64 -8.02
N VAL A 83 22.56 35.96 -7.89
CA VAL A 83 23.70 36.61 -7.22
C VAL A 83 23.26 37.64 -6.17
N GLY A 84 22.02 37.53 -5.67
CA GLY A 84 21.49 38.40 -4.63
C GLY A 84 22.16 38.20 -3.27
N THR A 85 21.76 39.03 -2.31
CA THR A 85 22.20 38.96 -0.90
C THR A 85 21.08 38.55 0.07
N THR A 86 19.83 38.60 -0.38
CA THR A 86 18.64 38.09 0.33
C THR A 86 18.08 36.89 -0.42
N LEU A 87 17.23 36.09 0.21
CA LEU A 87 16.51 34.99 -0.46
C LEU A 87 15.84 35.51 -1.74
N GLN A 88 16.15 34.89 -2.88
CA GLN A 88 15.53 35.24 -4.17
C GLN A 88 14.40 34.26 -4.50
N THR A 89 13.26 34.77 -4.94
CA THR A 89 12.12 33.94 -5.35
C THR A 89 11.98 33.88 -6.87
N ILE A 90 11.48 32.75 -7.37
CA ILE A 90 11.09 32.57 -8.77
C ILE A 90 9.56 32.37 -8.84
N GLY A 91 8.83 33.40 -9.25
CA GLY A 91 7.38 33.38 -9.45
C GLY A 91 6.97 33.19 -10.91
N GLY A 92 5.66 33.03 -11.13
CA GLY A 92 5.09 32.88 -12.46
C GLY A 92 3.71 32.21 -12.44
N THR A 93 3.23 31.80 -13.61
CA THR A 93 1.90 31.18 -13.78
C THR A 93 1.87 29.68 -13.46
N SER A 94 3.02 29.02 -13.31
CA SER A 94 3.08 27.58 -13.01
C SER A 94 2.69 27.29 -11.55
N THR A 95 1.61 26.54 -11.35
CA THR A 95 1.21 26.02 -10.04
C THR A 95 1.65 24.57 -9.89
N LYS A 96 1.64 24.06 -8.66
CA LYS A 96 1.97 22.67 -8.36
C LYS A 96 1.10 21.67 -9.12
N THR A 97 -0.17 22.01 -9.35
CA THR A 97 -1.16 21.12 -10.00
C THR A 97 -0.95 20.97 -11.51
N ALA A 98 -0.15 21.83 -12.13
CA ALA A 98 0.19 21.70 -13.54
C ALA A 98 1.18 20.54 -13.76
N ALA A 99 1.10 19.90 -14.92
CA ALA A 99 2.07 18.89 -15.33
C ALA A 99 3.50 19.44 -15.27
N SER A 100 4.46 18.61 -14.86
CA SER A 100 5.86 19.02 -14.65
C SER A 100 6.56 19.54 -15.91
N ASP A 101 6.07 19.19 -17.11
CA ASP A 101 6.67 19.54 -18.41
C ASP A 101 5.69 20.30 -19.34
N LEU A 102 4.78 21.09 -18.77
CA LEU A 102 3.94 21.98 -19.57
C LEU A 102 4.81 23.05 -20.27
N ALA A 103 4.47 23.39 -21.52
CA ALA A 103 5.22 24.38 -22.30
C ALA A 103 5.34 25.77 -21.63
N THR A 104 4.39 26.10 -20.76
CA THR A 104 4.33 27.37 -20.01
C THR A 104 5.00 27.30 -18.64
N THR A 105 5.58 26.17 -18.26
CA THR A 105 6.36 26.05 -17.03
C THR A 105 7.63 26.89 -17.14
N THR A 106 7.96 27.65 -16.09
CA THR A 106 9.19 28.46 -16.08
C THR A 106 10.39 27.56 -16.31
N ARG A 107 11.13 27.86 -17.38
CA ARG A 107 12.22 27.02 -17.87
C ARG A 107 13.51 27.80 -17.96
N PHE A 108 14.57 27.22 -17.42
CA PHE A 108 15.94 27.67 -17.58
C PHE A 108 16.71 26.69 -18.47
N ASN A 109 17.77 27.18 -19.13
CA ASN A 109 18.83 26.31 -19.64
C ASN A 109 19.80 25.98 -18.50
N ASN A 110 20.89 26.72 -18.34
CA ASN A 110 21.77 26.57 -17.19
C ASN A 110 21.33 27.49 -16.05
N VAL A 111 21.46 27.01 -14.82
CA VAL A 111 21.21 27.78 -13.59
C VAL A 111 22.43 27.71 -12.70
N ASN A 112 22.81 28.85 -12.12
CA ASN A 112 23.86 28.93 -11.11
C ASN A 112 23.38 29.67 -9.87
N ILE A 113 23.49 29.00 -8.71
CA ILE A 113 23.14 29.56 -7.41
C ILE A 113 24.40 30.09 -6.74
N SER A 114 24.65 31.38 -6.91
CA SER A 114 25.75 32.11 -6.27
C SER A 114 25.29 32.97 -5.09
N ASN A 115 23.98 33.04 -4.85
CA ASN A 115 23.39 33.69 -3.69
C ASN A 115 23.39 32.76 -2.48
N SER A 116 24.16 33.10 -1.45
CA SER A 116 24.27 32.31 -0.21
C SER A 116 23.00 32.29 0.64
N ALA A 117 22.09 33.24 0.47
CA ALA A 117 20.78 33.22 1.11
C ALA A 117 19.79 32.24 0.44
N GLY A 118 20.17 31.67 -0.72
CA GLY A 118 19.41 30.65 -1.44
C GLY A 118 18.38 31.20 -2.42
N VAL A 119 17.72 30.27 -3.13
CA VAL A 119 16.68 30.55 -4.12
C VAL A 119 15.48 29.64 -3.89
N GLN A 120 14.27 30.21 -4.01
CA GLN A 120 13.01 29.50 -3.78
C GLN A 120 12.02 29.70 -4.94
N PRO A 121 11.69 28.65 -5.72
CA PRO A 121 10.52 28.65 -6.57
C PRO A 121 9.18 28.84 -5.83
N LEU A 122 8.28 29.58 -6.48
CA LEU A 122 6.86 29.73 -6.16
C LEU A 122 5.98 29.04 -7.22
N GLY A 123 6.55 28.09 -7.96
CA GLY A 123 5.93 27.35 -9.06
C GLY A 123 6.81 26.19 -9.52
N ASN A 124 6.30 25.33 -10.40
CA ASN A 124 7.11 24.27 -11.00
C ASN A 124 8.22 24.88 -11.87
N ILE A 125 9.42 24.30 -11.82
CA ILE A 125 10.60 24.75 -12.57
C ILE A 125 11.21 23.59 -13.37
N ILE A 126 11.64 23.90 -14.60
CA ILE A 126 12.46 23.01 -15.44
C ILE A 126 13.83 23.63 -15.65
N ILE A 127 14.89 22.86 -15.41
CA ILE A 127 16.28 23.24 -15.68
C ILE A 127 16.79 22.31 -16.77
N SER A 128 16.91 22.82 -17.99
CA SER A 128 17.22 22.02 -19.19
C SER A 128 18.69 21.61 -19.26
N GLY A 129 19.58 22.47 -18.75
CA GLY A 129 21.04 22.33 -18.77
C GLY A 129 21.61 22.15 -17.37
N THR A 130 22.84 22.63 -17.15
CA THR A 130 23.57 22.45 -15.89
C THR A 130 22.90 23.21 -14.74
N PHE A 131 22.77 22.56 -13.59
CA PHE A 131 22.35 23.18 -12.34
C PHE A 131 23.49 23.21 -11.32
N ALA A 132 24.11 24.38 -11.14
CA ALA A 132 25.32 24.54 -10.34
C ALA A 132 25.06 25.23 -9.00
N PHE A 133 25.43 24.58 -7.90
CA PHE A 133 25.42 25.10 -6.53
C PHE A 133 26.79 25.71 -6.18
N THR A 134 26.93 27.03 -6.39
CA THR A 134 28.20 27.74 -6.10
C THR A 134 28.28 28.26 -4.68
N ALA A 135 27.19 28.77 -4.10
CA ALA A 135 27.23 29.38 -2.76
C ALA A 135 25.97 29.24 -1.90
N GLY A 136 24.81 28.83 -2.45
CA GLY A 136 23.60 28.71 -1.64
C GLY A 136 22.62 27.66 -2.13
N ASP A 137 21.55 27.49 -1.38
CA ASP A 137 20.62 26.37 -1.49
C ASP A 137 19.47 26.63 -2.47
N TRP A 138 18.83 25.55 -2.92
CA TRP A 138 17.61 25.57 -3.74
C TRP A 138 16.44 24.99 -2.98
N ASN A 139 15.51 25.83 -2.55
CA ASN A 139 14.33 25.43 -1.81
C ASN A 139 13.17 25.08 -2.74
N ILE A 140 12.97 23.78 -3.00
CA ILE A 140 11.89 23.27 -3.85
C ILE A 140 10.50 23.64 -3.29
N ASN A 141 10.43 23.91 -1.97
CA ASN A 141 9.22 24.29 -1.26
C ASN A 141 8.17 23.17 -1.34
N ASN A 142 7.06 23.40 -2.02
CA ASN A 142 5.99 22.42 -2.24
C ASN A 142 5.76 22.14 -3.73
N TYR A 143 6.69 22.50 -4.62
CA TYR A 143 6.57 22.40 -6.07
C TYR A 143 7.41 21.25 -6.66
N ILE A 144 7.46 21.18 -7.98
CA ILE A 144 8.30 20.27 -8.74
C ILE A 144 9.53 21.01 -9.26
N THR A 145 10.72 20.46 -9.00
CA THR A 145 11.94 20.83 -9.74
C THR A 145 12.32 19.69 -10.68
N ASN A 146 12.30 19.94 -11.99
CA ASN A 146 12.74 18.98 -13.00
C ASN A 146 14.11 19.37 -13.54
N VAL A 147 15.13 18.54 -13.32
CA VAL A 147 16.50 18.77 -13.75
C VAL A 147 16.83 17.82 -14.91
N LYS A 148 17.03 18.39 -16.09
CA LYS A 148 17.37 17.67 -17.33
C LYS A 148 18.85 17.73 -17.71
N GLY A 149 19.68 18.44 -16.95
CA GLY A 149 21.14 18.42 -17.11
C GLY A 149 21.89 17.94 -15.88
N ALA A 150 23.20 18.20 -15.86
CA ALA A 150 24.08 17.81 -14.76
C ALA A 150 23.95 18.76 -13.55
N ILE A 151 24.00 18.21 -12.34
CA ILE A 151 24.10 18.92 -11.07
C ILE A 151 25.57 18.99 -10.67
N SER A 152 26.04 20.19 -10.35
CA SER A 152 27.45 20.44 -10.02
C SER A 152 27.63 21.44 -8.88
N GLY A 153 28.87 21.57 -8.41
CA GLY A 153 29.22 22.46 -7.30
C GLY A 153 28.99 21.83 -5.92
N THR A 154 29.53 22.50 -4.90
CA THR A 154 29.51 22.05 -3.50
C THR A 154 29.08 23.13 -2.51
N GLY A 155 28.80 24.34 -2.99
CA GLY A 155 28.50 25.49 -2.12
C GLY A 155 27.05 25.57 -1.64
N GLY A 156 26.20 24.60 -1.98
CA GLY A 156 24.81 24.53 -1.56
C GLY A 156 24.18 23.18 -1.84
N ALA A 157 22.91 23.03 -1.49
CA ALA A 157 22.13 21.81 -1.63
C ALA A 157 20.65 22.09 -1.94
N PHE A 158 19.91 21.04 -2.27
CA PHE A 158 18.45 21.11 -2.31
C PHE A 158 17.88 21.22 -0.88
N MET A 159 16.79 21.96 -0.75
CA MET A 159 15.93 21.92 0.43
C MET A 159 14.56 21.43 -0.03
N GLY A 160 14.18 20.23 0.40
CA GLY A 160 12.89 19.64 0.10
C GLY A 160 11.93 19.69 1.29
N SER A 161 10.75 19.13 1.08
CA SER A 161 9.70 18.91 2.06
C SER A 161 8.94 17.62 1.75
N SER A 162 8.11 17.14 2.67
CA SER A 162 7.17 16.03 2.44
C SER A 162 6.11 16.32 1.36
N THR A 163 6.15 17.51 0.74
CA THR A 163 5.27 17.92 -0.35
C THR A 163 6.01 18.31 -1.63
N SER A 164 7.35 18.38 -1.65
CA SER A 164 8.10 18.73 -2.86
C SER A 164 8.41 17.50 -3.71
N ASP A 165 8.54 17.72 -5.02
CA ASP A 165 8.97 16.68 -5.96
C ASP A 165 10.27 17.06 -6.66
N LEU A 166 11.14 16.07 -6.85
CA LEU A 166 12.35 16.18 -7.66
C LEU A 166 12.27 15.18 -8.82
N VAL A 167 12.49 15.67 -10.04
CA VAL A 167 12.57 14.85 -11.24
C VAL A 167 13.97 15.00 -11.84
N LEU A 168 14.64 13.89 -12.10
CA LEU A 168 15.90 13.83 -12.82
C LEU A 168 15.63 13.21 -14.19
N ASP A 169 15.52 14.08 -15.19
CA ASP A 169 15.09 13.75 -16.56
C ASP A 169 16.19 14.12 -17.56
N SER A 170 17.39 13.54 -17.42
CA SER A 170 18.55 13.89 -18.25
C SER A 170 19.08 12.74 -19.10
N THR A 171 19.66 13.08 -20.24
CA THR A 171 20.26 12.14 -21.19
C THR A 171 21.66 11.66 -20.80
N GLY A 172 22.35 12.34 -19.87
CA GLY A 172 23.67 11.98 -19.34
C GLY A 172 23.70 11.81 -17.82
N ALA A 173 24.88 11.69 -17.22
CA ALA A 173 25.04 11.63 -15.76
C ALA A 173 24.53 12.93 -15.09
N THR A 174 23.69 12.81 -14.07
CA THR A 174 23.24 13.95 -13.25
C THR A 174 24.31 14.38 -12.27
N GLY A 175 25.21 13.48 -11.85
CA GLY A 175 26.11 13.75 -10.73
C GLY A 175 25.45 13.51 -9.38
N THR A 176 25.87 14.25 -8.35
CA THR A 176 25.45 14.01 -6.96
C THR A 176 24.36 14.99 -6.53
N VAL A 177 23.20 14.47 -6.15
CA VAL A 177 22.12 15.22 -5.51
C VAL A 177 22.38 15.26 -4.00
N LYS A 178 22.42 16.46 -3.42
CA LYS A 178 22.60 16.67 -1.98
C LYS A 178 21.43 17.47 -1.43
N PHE A 179 21.05 17.17 -0.20
CA PHE A 179 20.03 17.90 0.55
C PHE A 179 20.65 18.56 1.78
N LYS A 180 20.17 19.76 2.10
CA LYS A 180 20.55 20.50 3.31
C LYS A 180 20.00 19.78 4.54
N ALA A 181 20.80 19.75 5.61
CA ALA A 181 20.37 19.22 6.90
C ALA A 181 19.06 19.89 7.38
N GLY A 182 18.08 19.08 7.77
CA GLY A 182 16.72 19.50 8.16
C GLY A 182 15.70 19.57 7.01
N TYR A 183 16.14 19.37 5.76
CA TYR A 183 15.31 19.48 4.55
C TYR A 183 15.46 18.27 3.62
N GLU A 184 15.92 17.14 4.14
CA GLU A 184 16.18 15.89 3.40
C GLU A 184 14.90 15.11 3.10
N GLN A 185 13.90 15.75 2.51
CA GLN A 185 12.58 15.18 2.30
C GLN A 185 12.06 15.43 0.89
N LEU A 186 11.38 14.44 0.31
CA LEU A 186 10.57 14.60 -0.89
C LEU A 186 9.24 13.86 -0.73
N GLN A 187 8.19 14.38 -1.35
CA GLN A 187 6.99 13.59 -1.59
C GLN A 187 7.28 12.52 -2.64
N ASN A 188 7.66 12.95 -3.85
CA ASN A 188 8.01 12.07 -4.95
C ASN A 188 9.43 12.34 -5.44
N PHE A 189 10.15 11.26 -5.74
CA PHE A 189 11.44 11.32 -6.42
C PHE A 189 11.38 10.50 -7.70
N THR A 190 11.67 11.11 -8.84
CA THR A 190 11.64 10.44 -10.15
C THR A 190 13.02 10.43 -10.78
N MET A 191 13.45 9.24 -11.16
CA MET A 191 14.69 8.98 -11.89
C MET A 191 14.32 8.44 -13.28
N ASN A 192 14.44 9.31 -14.28
CA ASN A 192 14.11 9.04 -15.67
C ASN A 192 15.27 9.44 -16.58
N LYS A 193 16.36 8.67 -16.54
CA LYS A 193 17.54 9.01 -17.33
C LYS A 193 17.49 8.35 -18.71
N SER A 194 18.38 8.64 -19.63
CA SER A 194 18.61 7.66 -20.71
C SER A 194 19.12 6.34 -20.09
N SER A 195 19.01 5.21 -20.80
CA SER A 195 19.30 3.87 -20.23
C SER A 195 20.71 3.69 -19.63
N SER A 196 21.67 4.57 -19.95
CA SER A 196 23.04 4.58 -19.38
C SER A 196 23.31 5.72 -18.37
N GLY A 197 22.34 6.60 -18.12
CA GLY A 197 22.53 7.73 -17.23
C GLY A 197 22.55 7.34 -15.76
N THR A 198 23.41 8.00 -14.97
CA THR A 198 23.54 7.77 -13.52
C THR A 198 23.22 9.01 -12.69
N ALA A 199 22.70 8.81 -11.47
CA ALA A 199 22.55 9.86 -10.46
C ALA A 199 22.92 9.30 -9.09
N THR A 200 23.55 10.10 -8.23
CA THR A 200 23.94 9.68 -6.88
C THR A 200 23.17 10.47 -5.82
N VAL A 201 22.54 9.79 -4.87
CA VAL A 201 22.02 10.42 -3.65
C VAL A 201 23.18 10.58 -2.66
N GLY A 202 23.69 11.80 -2.53
CA GLY A 202 24.93 12.11 -1.82
C GLY A 202 24.80 12.40 -0.32
N THR A 203 23.59 12.67 0.16
CA THR A 203 23.26 12.89 1.58
C THR A 203 22.03 12.07 1.92
N LYS A 204 21.59 12.10 3.18
CA LYS A 204 20.27 11.57 3.56
C LYS A 204 19.17 12.15 2.65
N LEU A 205 18.18 11.32 2.34
CA LEU A 205 16.93 11.65 1.66
C LEU A 205 15.82 10.70 2.13
N ASP A 206 14.73 11.27 2.63
CA ASP A 206 13.49 10.58 2.98
C ASP A 206 12.44 10.82 1.90
N VAL A 207 11.88 9.75 1.32
CA VAL A 207 10.79 9.83 0.32
C VAL A 207 9.48 9.34 0.96
N TYR A 208 8.42 10.14 0.87
CA TYR A 208 7.16 9.89 1.59
C TYR A 208 6.04 9.25 0.77
N LYS A 209 6.10 9.30 -0.57
CA LYS A 209 5.03 8.78 -1.42
C LYS A 209 5.53 7.84 -2.50
N THR A 210 6.40 8.29 -3.40
CA THR A 210 6.80 7.47 -4.55
C THR A 210 8.25 7.71 -4.95
N LEU A 211 8.98 6.61 -5.14
CA LEU A 211 10.25 6.59 -5.87
C LEU A 211 10.01 5.96 -7.24
N ASN A 212 9.96 6.79 -8.30
CA ASN A 212 9.77 6.32 -9.66
C ASN A 212 11.12 6.02 -10.32
N LEU A 213 11.35 4.77 -10.68
CA LEU A 213 12.54 4.30 -11.39
C LEU A 213 12.16 3.95 -12.83
N LEU A 214 12.30 4.93 -13.73
CA LEU A 214 11.82 4.79 -15.10
C LEU A 214 12.91 4.35 -16.07
N ASN A 215 14.14 4.82 -15.87
CA ASN A 215 15.31 4.51 -16.68
C ASN A 215 16.61 4.92 -15.97
N GLY A 216 17.72 4.20 -16.16
CA GLY A 216 19.06 4.55 -15.65
C GLY A 216 19.42 3.92 -14.30
N THR A 217 20.50 4.40 -13.66
CA THR A 217 20.95 3.88 -12.37
C THR A 217 20.98 4.97 -11.31
N LEU A 218 20.28 4.73 -10.19
CA LEU A 218 20.37 5.54 -8.98
C LEU A 218 21.39 4.93 -8.02
N THR A 219 22.49 5.60 -7.78
CA THR A 219 23.50 5.20 -6.80
C THR A 219 23.14 5.75 -5.42
N THR A 220 23.17 4.89 -4.41
CA THR A 220 22.96 5.23 -3.00
C THR A 220 24.19 4.83 -2.18
N SER A 221 24.12 4.96 -0.85
CA SER A 221 25.24 4.59 0.03
C SER A 221 25.45 3.06 0.06
N SER A 222 26.71 2.61 -0.07
CA SER A 222 27.12 1.27 0.36
C SER A 222 27.40 1.29 1.86
N THR A 223 26.35 1.17 2.67
CA THR A 223 26.48 1.04 4.14
C THR A 223 26.62 -0.42 4.54
N THR A 224 27.42 -0.70 5.57
CA THR A 224 27.41 -1.96 6.33
C THR A 224 26.53 -1.87 7.59
N ASN A 225 26.07 -0.66 7.93
CA ASN A 225 25.14 -0.42 9.02
C ASN A 225 23.68 -0.62 8.54
N ASN A 226 22.99 -1.52 9.21
CA ASN A 226 21.67 -2.05 8.85
C ASN A 226 20.49 -1.24 9.45
N ARG A 227 20.78 -0.16 10.19
CA ARG A 227 19.82 0.53 11.09
C ARG A 227 19.30 1.86 10.52
N GLY A 228 18.98 1.89 9.23
CA GLY A 228 18.37 3.07 8.59
C GLY A 228 19.30 4.26 8.35
N THR A 229 20.62 4.04 8.32
CA THR A 229 21.62 5.08 8.03
C THR A 229 21.99 5.11 6.54
N THR A 230 21.05 4.76 5.66
CA THR A 230 21.26 4.87 4.22
C THR A 230 21.03 6.29 3.75
N ASN A 231 21.59 6.65 2.60
CA ASN A 231 21.29 7.92 1.96
C ASN A 231 19.85 8.01 1.43
N LEU A 232 19.10 6.90 1.34
CA LEU A 232 17.75 6.89 0.80
C LEU A 232 16.83 6.00 1.62
N THR A 233 15.82 6.61 2.25
CA THR A 233 14.79 5.92 3.02
C THR A 233 13.41 6.14 2.40
N LEU A 234 12.68 5.05 2.17
CA LEU A 234 11.24 5.09 1.87
C LEU A 234 10.47 5.08 3.19
N LYS A 235 9.80 6.19 3.49
CA LYS A 235 9.13 6.42 4.77
C LYS A 235 7.77 5.75 4.83
N SER A 236 7.39 5.38 6.05
CA SER A 236 6.01 4.98 6.36
C SER A 236 5.53 5.75 7.59
N SER A 237 4.48 6.54 7.39
CA SER A 237 3.85 7.36 8.44
C SER A 237 2.54 6.75 8.95
N GLY A 238 2.10 5.64 8.36
CA GLY A 238 0.88 4.93 8.74
C GLY A 238 0.59 3.77 7.81
N TRP A 239 -0.47 3.01 8.11
CA TRP A 239 -0.83 1.82 7.33
C TRP A 239 -1.05 2.12 5.84
N ALA A 240 -1.71 3.24 5.55
CA ALA A 240 -2.11 3.73 4.23
C ALA A 240 -1.18 4.85 3.69
N SER A 241 -0.03 5.07 4.34
CA SER A 241 0.88 6.18 4.04
C SER A 241 2.32 5.71 4.09
N THR A 242 2.58 4.69 3.27
CA THR A 242 3.90 4.09 3.02
C THR A 242 4.36 4.48 1.61
N ALA A 243 5.60 4.95 1.50
CA ALA A 243 6.22 5.22 0.21
C ALA A 243 6.40 3.93 -0.58
N VAL A 244 6.20 4.00 -1.90
CA VAL A 244 6.27 2.83 -2.79
C VAL A 244 7.26 3.02 -3.93
N ILE A 245 7.75 1.90 -4.47
CA ILE A 245 8.41 1.85 -5.78
C ILE A 245 7.46 1.15 -6.75
N PRO A 246 6.78 1.89 -7.66
CA PRO A 246 5.91 1.31 -8.68
C PRO A 246 6.70 0.45 -9.68
N ALA A 247 6.05 0.00 -10.75
CA ALA A 247 6.69 -0.74 -11.83
C ALA A 247 8.03 -0.11 -12.26
N VAL A 248 9.10 -0.87 -12.15
CA VAL A 248 10.44 -0.50 -12.62
C VAL A 248 10.50 -0.82 -14.10
N THR A 249 10.71 0.20 -14.93
CA THR A 249 10.73 0.07 -16.39
C THR A 249 12.14 0.18 -16.95
N ASN A 250 12.33 -0.31 -18.18
CA ASN A 250 13.53 -0.07 -19.00
C ASN A 250 14.88 -0.40 -18.32
N GLY A 251 14.91 -1.40 -17.45
CA GLY A 251 16.13 -1.83 -16.76
C GLY A 251 16.67 -0.82 -15.74
N ALA A 252 15.83 0.09 -15.24
CA ALA A 252 16.26 1.01 -14.19
C ALA A 252 16.69 0.25 -12.93
N THR A 253 17.71 0.76 -12.23
CA THR A 253 18.33 0.06 -11.10
C THR A 253 18.68 1.00 -9.95
N ILE A 254 18.77 0.43 -8.75
CA ILE A 254 19.46 1.06 -7.62
C ILE A 254 20.78 0.33 -7.39
N ASN A 255 21.88 1.07 -7.41
CA ASN A 255 23.21 0.56 -7.03
C ASN A 255 23.57 1.05 -5.63
N GLY A 256 23.36 0.19 -4.63
CA GLY A 256 23.59 0.49 -3.21
C GLY A 256 22.45 0.03 -2.34
N ASN A 257 22.56 0.30 -1.04
CA ASN A 257 21.54 -0.06 -0.07
C ASN A 257 20.55 1.08 0.14
N ILE A 258 19.28 0.73 0.33
CA ILE A 258 18.22 1.64 0.76
C ILE A 258 17.57 1.12 2.04
N THR A 259 16.80 1.97 2.69
CA THR A 259 15.97 1.59 3.83
C THR A 259 14.50 1.72 3.45
N VAL A 260 13.69 0.72 3.80
CA VAL A 260 12.22 0.77 3.65
C VAL A 260 11.59 0.63 5.01
N GLU A 261 10.63 1.49 5.31
CA GLU A 261 9.87 1.49 6.56
C GLU A 261 8.46 0.94 6.35
N ARG A 262 7.97 0.19 7.33
CA ARG A 262 6.58 -0.21 7.46
C ARG A 262 6.05 0.15 8.85
N ASN A 263 5.16 1.14 8.89
CA ASN A 263 4.49 1.54 10.12
C ASN A 263 3.28 0.65 10.41
N TYR A 264 3.24 0.17 11.65
CA TYR A 264 2.10 -0.50 12.26
C TYR A 264 1.48 0.47 13.27
N PRO A 265 0.41 1.18 12.87
CA PRO A 265 -0.24 2.15 13.74
C PRO A 265 -0.88 1.45 14.95
N THR A 266 -1.19 2.25 15.96
CA THR A 266 -1.93 1.83 17.15
C THR A 266 -3.20 1.07 16.75
N ASN A 267 -3.27 -0.21 17.10
CA ASN A 267 -4.52 -0.98 17.07
C ASN A 267 -5.19 -0.89 18.44
N THR A 268 -6.53 -0.83 18.48
CA THR A 268 -7.30 -1.01 19.71
C THR A 268 -6.99 -2.35 20.40
N THR A 269 -6.52 -3.35 19.64
CA THR A 269 -6.04 -4.65 20.16
C THR A 269 -4.58 -4.64 20.64
N GLY A 270 -3.79 -3.57 20.43
CA GLY A 270 -2.40 -3.34 20.87
C GLY A 270 -1.33 -4.30 20.32
N ARG A 271 -1.60 -5.61 20.39
CA ARG A 271 -0.62 -6.68 20.28
C ARG A 271 -1.24 -7.84 19.53
N ALA A 272 -0.65 -8.21 18.41
CA ALA A 272 -1.20 -9.26 17.56
C ALA A 272 -0.14 -9.81 16.62
N TYR A 273 -0.35 -11.07 16.23
CA TYR A 273 0.41 -11.66 15.13
C TYR A 273 0.09 -10.95 13.82
N ARG A 274 1.13 -10.75 13.01
CA ARG A 274 1.06 -10.19 11.67
C ARG A 274 1.93 -11.02 10.76
N MET A 275 1.45 -11.29 9.55
CA MET A 275 2.26 -11.92 8.52
C MET A 275 3.03 -10.84 7.78
N VAL A 276 4.34 -10.83 8.00
CA VAL A 276 5.27 -9.80 7.54
C VAL A 276 6.33 -10.41 6.62
N CYS A 277 6.91 -9.59 5.78
CA CYS A 277 8.09 -9.95 4.99
C CYS A 277 9.04 -8.76 4.88
N PRO A 278 10.34 -8.97 4.70
CA PRO A 278 11.24 -7.90 4.35
C PRO A 278 10.94 -7.46 2.91
N GLU A 279 10.98 -6.16 2.65
CA GLU A 279 10.72 -5.60 1.31
C GLU A 279 12.01 -5.47 0.48
N LEU A 280 13.14 -5.96 1.01
CA LEU A 280 14.48 -5.87 0.45
C LEU A 280 15.25 -7.17 0.73
N ASN A 281 16.27 -7.44 -0.08
CA ASN A 281 17.31 -8.39 0.31
C ASN A 281 18.23 -7.70 1.30
N THR A 282 18.03 -8.02 2.58
CA THR A 282 18.70 -7.32 3.67
C THR A 282 20.19 -7.66 3.71
N ILE A 283 20.98 -6.69 4.17
CA ILE A 283 22.41 -6.86 4.46
C ILE A 283 22.67 -7.24 5.93
N GLY A 284 21.60 -7.47 6.69
CA GLY A 284 21.63 -7.73 8.13
C GLY A 284 20.63 -8.77 8.59
N SER A 285 20.78 -9.16 9.84
CA SER A 285 19.97 -10.17 10.49
C SER A 285 18.57 -9.65 10.86
N ILE A 286 17.68 -10.55 11.33
CA ILE A 286 16.37 -10.14 11.88
C ILE A 286 16.56 -9.15 13.03
N ASN A 287 17.58 -9.37 13.87
CA ASN A 287 17.93 -8.51 14.99
C ASN A 287 18.28 -7.10 14.48
N ASP A 288 19.11 -6.99 13.45
CA ASP A 288 19.51 -5.70 12.89
C ASP A 288 18.35 -4.87 12.33
N ASN A 289 17.36 -5.54 11.73
CA ASN A 289 16.26 -4.90 11.02
C ASN A 289 15.03 -4.72 11.92
N TYR A 290 14.40 -5.81 12.38
CA TYR A 290 13.14 -5.73 13.13
C TYR A 290 13.32 -5.47 14.63
N GLN A 291 14.53 -5.64 15.17
CA GLN A 291 14.85 -5.33 16.57
C GLN A 291 15.83 -4.15 16.72
N GLU A 292 16.13 -3.42 15.64
CA GLU A 292 17.04 -2.26 15.64
C GLU A 292 18.47 -2.58 16.14
N GLY A 293 18.88 -3.83 15.98
CA GLY A 293 20.14 -4.39 16.44
C GLY A 293 20.25 -4.43 17.96
N GLN A 294 19.13 -4.69 18.66
CA GLN A 294 19.05 -4.72 20.12
C GLN A 294 18.28 -5.96 20.58
N ASN A 295 18.58 -6.43 21.79
CA ASN A 295 17.78 -7.44 22.46
C ASN A 295 17.85 -7.25 23.98
N ASN A 296 16.77 -7.60 24.66
CA ASN A 296 16.72 -7.60 26.11
C ASN A 296 17.44 -8.83 26.65
N THR A 297 18.46 -8.65 27.48
CA THR A 297 19.14 -9.73 28.24
C THR A 297 18.83 -9.70 29.73
N SER A 298 17.95 -8.77 30.14
CA SER A 298 17.39 -8.63 31.48
C SER A 298 15.92 -8.21 31.40
N SER A 299 15.26 -8.00 32.53
CA SER A 299 13.89 -7.45 32.58
C SER A 299 13.79 -5.98 32.18
N THR A 300 14.91 -5.30 31.96
CA THR A 300 14.94 -3.90 31.48
C THR A 300 14.94 -3.88 29.96
N ASN A 301 13.99 -3.15 29.39
CA ASN A 301 13.87 -2.96 27.95
C ASN A 301 14.99 -2.09 27.38
N VAL A 302 15.58 -2.52 26.27
CA VAL A 302 16.53 -1.72 25.49
C VAL A 302 15.82 -1.13 24.27
N ASN A 303 15.70 0.20 24.24
CA ASN A 303 15.02 0.97 23.19
C ASN A 303 15.81 2.23 22.83
N THR A 304 16.89 2.09 22.06
CA THR A 304 17.73 3.22 21.63
C THR A 304 17.07 4.06 20.55
N TYR A 305 16.11 3.49 19.82
CA TYR A 305 15.40 4.15 18.72
C TYR A 305 13.88 4.13 18.97
N PRO A 306 13.35 5.03 19.81
CA PRO A 306 11.92 5.09 20.11
C PRO A 306 11.04 5.13 18.86
N GLY A 307 9.92 4.40 18.88
CA GLY A 307 9.02 4.26 17.74
C GLY A 307 9.47 3.26 16.67
N TYR A 308 10.67 2.70 16.77
CA TYR A 308 11.20 1.72 15.82
C TYR A 308 11.41 0.34 16.44
N GLY A 309 11.25 -0.68 15.58
CA GLY A 309 11.44 -2.09 15.92
C GLY A 309 10.41 -2.65 16.89
N THR A 310 10.52 -3.94 17.17
CA THR A 310 9.70 -4.64 18.17
C THR A 310 10.60 -5.57 18.98
N GLN A 311 10.10 -6.07 20.10
CA GLN A 311 10.73 -7.18 20.80
C GLN A 311 10.35 -8.52 20.14
N ILE A 312 11.32 -9.42 19.99
CA ILE A 312 11.14 -10.77 19.44
C ILE A 312 11.58 -11.78 20.50
N THR A 313 10.61 -12.44 21.13
CA THR A 313 10.85 -13.37 22.25
C THR A 313 11.07 -14.80 21.75
N GLY A 314 11.60 -15.64 22.64
CA GLY A 314 11.97 -17.03 22.36
C GLY A 314 13.08 -17.56 23.28
N SER A 315 13.48 -16.77 24.28
CA SER A 315 14.54 -17.09 25.22
C SER A 315 14.18 -16.56 26.62
N THR A 316 14.61 -17.28 27.66
CA THR A 316 14.56 -16.84 29.06
C THR A 316 15.78 -16.05 29.50
N THR A 317 16.80 -15.94 28.65
CA THR A 317 18.08 -15.26 28.94
C THR A 317 18.45 -14.19 27.92
N GLY A 318 17.73 -14.10 26.81
CA GLY A 318 18.06 -13.24 25.67
C GLY A 318 19.14 -13.84 24.75
N ALA A 319 19.31 -15.16 24.75
CA ALA A 319 20.26 -15.84 23.87
C ALA A 319 19.89 -15.70 22.38
N ASN A 320 20.89 -15.81 21.50
CA ASN A 320 20.75 -15.78 20.03
C ASN A 320 20.04 -14.53 19.47
N GLY A 321 20.22 -13.38 20.13
CA GLY A 321 19.60 -12.11 19.73
C GLY A 321 18.12 -12.00 20.04
N LEU A 322 17.50 -13.02 20.66
CA LEU A 322 16.11 -12.96 21.10
C LEU A 322 15.99 -12.05 22.34
N ASP A 323 14.83 -11.43 22.52
CA ASP A 323 14.49 -10.68 23.72
C ASP A 323 14.09 -11.65 24.85
N LEU A 324 14.68 -11.45 26.03
CA LEU A 324 14.36 -12.17 27.26
C LEU A 324 12.88 -12.01 27.60
N SER A 325 12.21 -13.13 27.83
CA SER A 325 10.84 -13.18 28.37
C SER A 325 10.74 -14.27 29.43
N GLN A 326 9.82 -14.11 30.39
CA GLN A 326 9.73 -15.01 31.56
C GLN A 326 9.54 -16.49 31.18
N LEU A 327 8.73 -16.77 30.16
CA LEU A 327 8.43 -18.14 29.72
C LEU A 327 9.25 -18.57 28.49
N GLY A 328 10.06 -17.68 27.91
CA GLY A 328 10.82 -17.98 26.69
C GLY A 328 9.96 -18.32 25.47
N THR A 329 8.66 -17.97 25.47
CA THR A 329 7.75 -18.32 24.37
C THR A 329 8.15 -17.60 23.08
N PRO A 330 8.31 -18.32 21.95
CA PRO A 330 8.62 -17.70 20.68
C PRO A 330 7.54 -16.70 20.25
N SER A 331 7.96 -15.60 19.63
CA SER A 331 7.02 -14.62 19.08
C SER A 331 7.25 -14.32 17.60
N MET A 332 8.09 -15.12 16.94
CA MET A 332 8.30 -15.07 15.51
C MET A 332 8.44 -16.49 14.97
N TYR A 333 7.82 -16.75 13.83
CA TYR A 333 7.78 -18.05 13.19
C TYR A 333 8.01 -17.93 11.70
N THR A 334 8.72 -18.90 11.12
CA THR A 334 8.65 -19.19 9.68
C THR A 334 7.57 -20.23 9.43
N TYR A 335 7.20 -20.44 8.16
CA TYR A 335 6.26 -21.49 7.78
C TYR A 335 6.94 -22.47 6.83
N ASN A 336 6.94 -23.75 7.20
CA ASN A 336 7.42 -24.80 6.34
C ASN A 336 6.30 -25.20 5.37
N ASN A 337 6.39 -24.71 4.12
CA ASN A 337 5.41 -25.01 3.09
C ASN A 337 5.27 -26.51 2.85
N ALA A 338 6.35 -27.30 2.89
CA ALA A 338 6.29 -28.74 2.64
C ALA A 338 5.50 -29.49 3.73
N THR A 339 5.74 -29.18 5.00
CA THR A 339 5.06 -29.85 6.13
C THR A 339 3.76 -29.15 6.56
N ASN A 340 3.45 -27.97 6.02
CA ASN A 340 2.31 -27.13 6.40
C ASN A 340 2.28 -26.81 7.90
N ALA A 341 3.44 -26.42 8.44
CA ALA A 341 3.61 -26.17 9.88
C ALA A 341 4.41 -24.89 10.15
N TRP A 342 4.04 -24.20 11.23
CA TRP A 342 4.82 -23.10 11.79
C TRP A 342 6.08 -23.63 12.47
N VAL A 343 7.20 -22.97 12.25
CA VAL A 343 8.50 -23.29 12.85
C VAL A 343 9.00 -22.05 13.59
N ALA A 344 9.30 -22.20 14.88
CA ALA A 344 9.77 -21.09 15.70
C ALA A 344 11.14 -20.58 15.21
N VAL A 345 11.31 -19.25 15.16
CA VAL A 345 12.61 -18.64 14.96
C VAL A 345 13.41 -18.74 16.27
N THR A 346 14.56 -19.41 16.21
CA THR A 346 15.41 -19.71 17.39
C THR A 346 16.64 -18.82 17.53
N ALA A 347 16.92 -18.00 16.50
CA ALA A 347 17.98 -17.01 16.47
C ALA A 347 17.59 -15.84 15.56
N THR A 348 17.89 -14.62 16.00
CA THR A 348 17.64 -13.41 15.20
C THR A 348 18.91 -12.66 14.86
N ASN A 349 20.04 -12.96 15.51
CA ASN A 349 21.34 -12.32 15.29
C ASN A 349 22.23 -13.03 14.25
N THR A 350 21.64 -13.85 13.37
CA THR A 350 22.37 -14.63 12.37
C THR A 350 21.80 -14.42 10.97
N GLY A 351 22.67 -14.46 9.96
CA GLY A 351 22.29 -14.46 8.56
C GLY A 351 21.64 -13.17 8.09
N THR A 352 20.92 -13.26 6.97
CA THR A 352 20.14 -12.18 6.38
C THR A 352 18.72 -12.63 6.09
N MET A 353 17.84 -11.67 5.86
CA MET A 353 16.48 -11.87 5.38
C MET A 353 16.40 -11.56 3.88
N THR A 354 15.75 -12.42 3.10
CA THR A 354 15.50 -12.22 1.67
C THR A 354 14.09 -11.69 1.44
N ALA A 355 13.88 -10.86 0.41
CA ALA A 355 12.58 -10.23 0.14
C ALA A 355 11.43 -11.25 -0.06
N ASN A 356 11.77 -12.48 -0.44
CA ASN A 356 10.82 -13.55 -0.70
C ASN A 356 10.47 -14.38 0.55
N ASN A 357 11.08 -14.12 1.71
CA ASN A 357 10.86 -14.90 2.93
C ASN A 357 9.77 -14.29 3.82
N PRO A 358 8.64 -14.99 4.03
CA PRO A 358 7.60 -14.54 4.92
C PRO A 358 7.82 -15.01 6.37
N TYR A 359 7.26 -14.26 7.31
CA TYR A 359 7.30 -14.53 8.74
C TYR A 359 5.96 -14.22 9.39
N LEU A 360 5.59 -14.97 10.44
CA LEU A 360 4.56 -14.56 11.38
C LEU A 360 5.23 -13.93 12.58
N LEU A 361 4.94 -12.66 12.85
CA LEU A 361 5.57 -11.87 13.91
C LEU A 361 4.51 -11.32 14.86
N PHE A 362 4.65 -11.59 16.15
CA PHE A 362 3.83 -10.97 17.18
C PHE A 362 4.35 -9.57 17.48
N ILE A 363 3.69 -8.56 16.92
CA ILE A 363 4.05 -7.17 17.16
C ILE A 363 3.29 -6.69 18.39
N ARG A 364 4.03 -6.31 19.44
CA ARG A 364 3.49 -5.80 20.71
C ARG A 364 3.42 -4.27 20.78
N GLY A 365 4.09 -3.59 19.86
CA GLY A 365 4.45 -2.19 20.00
C GLY A 365 5.92 -1.99 19.67
N ASP A 366 6.44 -0.81 20.00
CA ASP A 366 7.87 -0.58 19.88
C ASP A 366 8.65 -1.29 21.00
N ARG A 367 9.97 -1.18 20.98
CA ARG A 367 10.82 -1.82 21.99
C ARG A 367 10.66 -1.28 23.42
N SER A 368 9.91 -0.20 23.64
CA SER A 368 9.65 0.34 24.99
C SER A 368 8.63 -0.48 25.78
N HIS A 369 7.74 -1.22 25.12
CA HIS A 369 6.62 -1.89 25.78
C HIS A 369 7.09 -3.01 26.74
N PRO A 370 6.75 -3.01 28.05
CA PRO A 370 7.25 -4.02 28.98
C PRO A 370 6.78 -5.44 28.64
N LEU A 371 7.71 -6.40 28.54
CA LEU A 371 7.38 -7.82 28.33
C LEU A 371 6.70 -8.49 29.54
N THR A 372 6.67 -7.81 30.68
CA THR A 372 5.90 -8.20 31.88
C THR A 372 4.46 -7.71 31.85
N SER A 373 4.09 -6.85 30.89
CA SER A 373 2.73 -6.32 30.79
C SER A 373 1.87 -7.17 29.86
N ASN A 374 0.61 -7.37 30.25
CA ASN A 374 -0.45 -7.89 29.40
C ASN A 374 -1.40 -6.81 28.88
N THR A 375 -1.10 -5.54 29.13
CA THR A 375 -1.89 -4.43 28.61
C THR A 375 -1.58 -4.18 27.14
N ASN A 376 -2.55 -3.63 26.41
CA ASN A 376 -2.33 -3.18 25.04
C ASN A 376 -1.37 -2.00 25.03
N TYR A 377 -0.46 -1.98 24.06
CA TYR A 377 0.39 -0.82 23.80
C TYR A 377 -0.40 0.24 23.02
N SER A 378 -0.33 1.49 23.46
CA SER A 378 -1.07 2.60 22.86
C SER A 378 -0.24 3.43 21.86
N GLY A 379 0.98 2.99 21.54
CA GLY A 379 1.85 3.64 20.53
C GLY A 379 1.93 2.85 19.22
N ALA A 380 2.38 3.50 18.15
CA ALA A 380 2.72 2.83 16.90
C ALA A 380 4.14 2.24 16.98
N THR A 381 4.45 1.32 16.08
CA THR A 381 5.85 0.91 15.81
C THR A 381 6.11 0.88 14.32
N THR A 382 7.30 1.29 13.92
CA THR A 382 7.79 1.17 12.55
C THR A 382 8.86 0.09 12.50
N LEU A 383 8.61 -0.95 11.71
CA LEU A 383 9.67 -1.88 11.32
C LEU A 383 10.38 -1.32 10.10
N ARG A 384 11.68 -1.56 9.98
CA ARG A 384 12.44 -1.16 8.81
C ARG A 384 13.41 -2.24 8.38
N THR A 385 13.67 -2.28 7.08
CA THR A 385 14.68 -3.15 6.49
C THR A 385 15.69 -2.33 5.73
N THR A 386 16.97 -2.73 5.77
CA THR A 386 18.04 -2.12 4.99
C THR A 386 18.71 -3.15 4.10
N GLY A 387 18.80 -2.85 2.80
CA GLY A 387 19.33 -3.79 1.83
C GLY A 387 19.18 -3.37 0.39
N THR A 388 19.31 -4.33 -0.52
CA THR A 388 19.18 -4.13 -1.96
C THR A 388 17.75 -4.39 -2.43
N LEU A 389 17.34 -3.64 -3.44
CA LEU A 389 16.01 -3.74 -4.04
C LEU A 389 15.89 -4.98 -4.93
N VAL A 390 14.75 -5.65 -4.86
CA VAL A 390 14.35 -6.67 -5.84
C VAL A 390 13.53 -6.01 -6.94
N THR A 391 13.90 -6.29 -8.20
CA THR A 391 13.27 -5.74 -9.42
C THR A 391 13.09 -6.84 -10.46
N GLY A 392 12.22 -6.60 -11.43
CA GLY A 392 11.86 -7.58 -12.45
C GLY A 392 10.91 -8.63 -11.90
N ASN A 393 10.52 -9.59 -12.74
CA ASN A 393 9.55 -10.61 -12.35
C ASN A 393 10.14 -11.59 -11.31
N VAL A 394 9.42 -11.81 -10.21
CA VAL A 394 9.76 -12.80 -9.19
C VAL A 394 8.83 -14.00 -9.35
N ALA A 395 9.39 -15.18 -9.64
CA ALA A 395 8.65 -16.42 -9.83
C ALA A 395 8.92 -17.43 -8.70
N LEU A 396 7.85 -18.01 -8.16
CA LEU A 396 7.86 -19.07 -7.17
C LEU A 396 7.33 -20.38 -7.77
N THR A 397 8.01 -21.47 -7.45
CA THR A 397 7.72 -22.85 -7.89
C THR A 397 8.03 -23.83 -6.76
N THR A 398 7.80 -25.12 -6.99
CA THR A 398 8.21 -26.20 -6.09
C THR A 398 9.74 -26.32 -5.90
N SER A 399 10.53 -25.66 -6.73
CA SER A 399 12.01 -25.64 -6.64
C SER A 399 12.58 -24.28 -6.22
N SER A 400 11.73 -23.29 -5.95
CA SER A 400 12.15 -21.96 -5.48
C SER A 400 12.47 -21.95 -3.97
N SER A 401 12.95 -20.82 -3.45
CA SER A 401 13.18 -20.63 -2.01
C SER A 401 12.47 -19.34 -1.54
N PRO A 402 11.41 -19.44 -0.73
CA PRO A 402 10.77 -20.68 -0.26
C PRO A 402 10.00 -21.41 -1.38
N ALA A 403 10.01 -22.74 -1.35
CA ALA A 403 9.30 -23.57 -2.33
C ALA A 403 7.78 -23.52 -2.12
N LEU A 404 7.00 -23.51 -3.20
CA LEU A 404 5.56 -23.75 -3.14
C LEU A 404 5.29 -25.24 -2.81
N ASN A 405 4.22 -25.51 -2.06
CA ASN A 405 3.76 -26.87 -1.78
C ASN A 405 3.13 -27.49 -3.04
N GLY A 406 3.57 -28.68 -3.47
CA GLY A 406 3.06 -29.37 -4.66
C GLY A 406 1.85 -30.28 -4.43
N THR A 407 1.30 -30.34 -3.23
CA THR A 407 0.17 -31.20 -2.83
C THR A 407 -1.13 -30.40 -2.81
N THR A 408 -2.19 -30.94 -3.40
CA THR A 408 -3.51 -30.30 -3.46
C THR A 408 -4.10 -30.04 -2.07
N SER A 409 -4.85 -28.95 -1.95
CA SER A 409 -5.49 -28.49 -0.70
C SER A 409 -4.52 -28.14 0.43
N LYS A 410 -3.22 -28.02 0.13
CA LYS A 410 -2.21 -27.49 1.06
C LYS A 410 -1.90 -26.04 0.77
N PHE A 411 -1.41 -25.35 1.79
CA PHE A 411 -1.11 -23.94 1.74
C PHE A 411 0.38 -23.68 1.59
N SER A 412 0.74 -22.60 0.91
CA SER A 412 2.08 -22.03 0.91
C SER A 412 2.03 -20.60 1.42
N LEU A 413 2.85 -20.27 2.42
CA LEU A 413 3.05 -18.88 2.83
C LEU A 413 4.05 -18.25 1.87
N VAL A 414 3.70 -17.08 1.33
CA VAL A 414 4.50 -16.32 0.37
C VAL A 414 4.61 -14.86 0.82
N ALA A 415 5.69 -14.19 0.41
CA ALA A 415 5.92 -12.78 0.68
C ALA A 415 5.47 -11.92 -0.51
N ASN A 416 5.04 -10.69 -0.24
CA ASN A 416 5.12 -9.63 -1.25
C ASN A 416 6.60 -9.21 -1.38
N PRO A 417 7.25 -9.45 -2.54
CA PRO A 417 8.69 -9.25 -2.68
C PRO A 417 9.09 -7.80 -2.97
N TYR A 418 8.13 -6.88 -3.16
CA TYR A 418 8.41 -5.50 -3.57
C TYR A 418 7.98 -4.49 -2.51
N PRO A 419 8.65 -3.33 -2.42
CA PRO A 419 8.21 -2.19 -1.62
C PRO A 419 7.06 -1.43 -2.30
N CYS A 420 5.97 -2.12 -2.60
CA CYS A 420 4.74 -1.56 -3.15
C CYS A 420 3.57 -2.52 -2.91
N THR A 421 2.34 -2.06 -3.15
CA THR A 421 1.20 -2.98 -3.18
C THR A 421 1.29 -3.91 -4.39
N ILE A 422 0.72 -5.11 -4.28
CA ILE A 422 0.50 -6.02 -5.41
C ILE A 422 -1.00 -6.19 -5.65
N ASP A 423 -1.43 -6.02 -6.90
CA ASP A 423 -2.79 -6.39 -7.31
C ASP A 423 -2.85 -7.90 -7.62
N TRP A 424 -3.59 -8.64 -6.80
CA TRP A 424 -3.77 -10.08 -6.96
C TRP A 424 -4.41 -10.47 -8.32
N ASN A 425 -5.12 -9.56 -8.98
CA ASN A 425 -5.70 -9.85 -10.29
C ASN A 425 -4.67 -9.80 -11.43
N LEU A 426 -3.50 -9.22 -11.17
CA LEU A 426 -2.44 -9.04 -12.16
C LEU A 426 -1.25 -9.99 -11.95
N VAL A 427 -1.29 -10.84 -10.90
CA VAL A 427 -0.32 -11.92 -10.76
C VAL A 427 -0.62 -13.06 -11.73
N THR A 428 0.41 -13.72 -12.21
CA THR A 428 0.25 -14.91 -13.07
C THR A 428 0.43 -16.15 -12.20
N SER A 429 -0.54 -17.06 -12.24
CA SER A 429 -0.51 -18.30 -11.44
C SER A 429 -1.03 -19.50 -12.22
N SER A 430 -0.48 -20.67 -11.94
CA SER A 430 -1.01 -21.97 -12.40
C SER A 430 -0.97 -22.99 -11.26
N GLY A 431 -1.93 -23.91 -11.21
CA GLY A 431 -2.03 -24.91 -10.14
C GLY A 431 -2.25 -24.32 -8.73
N LEU A 432 -2.74 -23.08 -8.65
CA LEU A 432 -3.13 -22.40 -7.41
C LEU A 432 -4.62 -22.03 -7.47
N GLY A 433 -5.24 -21.90 -6.30
CA GLY A 433 -6.60 -21.34 -6.17
C GLY A 433 -6.64 -19.84 -6.49
N ASP A 434 -7.83 -19.34 -6.80
CA ASP A 434 -8.03 -17.91 -7.13
C ASP A 434 -8.05 -16.99 -5.91
N SER A 435 -7.94 -17.56 -4.71
CA SER A 435 -7.97 -16.81 -3.46
C SER A 435 -6.60 -16.81 -2.80
N TYR A 436 -6.30 -15.71 -2.12
CA TYR A 436 -5.21 -15.64 -1.16
C TYR A 436 -5.78 -15.43 0.23
N ALA A 437 -5.00 -15.72 1.29
CA ALA A 437 -5.42 -15.46 2.66
C ALA A 437 -4.38 -14.68 3.47
N ILE A 438 -4.84 -13.72 4.25
CA ILE A 438 -4.03 -12.96 5.21
C ILE A 438 -4.47 -13.24 6.64
N TYR A 439 -3.67 -12.82 7.61
CA TYR A 439 -4.01 -12.84 9.03
C TYR A 439 -4.29 -11.40 9.44
N ASP A 440 -5.56 -11.07 9.66
CA ASP A 440 -6.01 -9.74 10.04
C ASP A 440 -5.99 -9.59 11.56
N ALA A 441 -4.99 -8.84 12.04
CA ALA A 441 -4.79 -8.50 13.44
C ALA A 441 -5.93 -7.66 14.08
N LYS A 442 -6.85 -7.10 13.29
CA LYS A 442 -8.00 -6.34 13.78
C LYS A 442 -9.18 -7.22 14.13
N LEU A 443 -9.23 -8.44 13.60
CA LEU A 443 -10.32 -9.38 13.89
C LEU A 443 -10.08 -10.12 15.20
N GLY A 444 -11.17 -10.54 15.83
CA GLY A 444 -11.17 -11.34 17.03
C GLY A 444 -10.35 -10.74 18.17
N THR A 445 -9.91 -11.62 19.06
CA THR A 445 -9.05 -11.23 20.18
C THR A 445 -7.57 -11.22 19.79
N ASN A 446 -7.14 -12.20 19.00
CA ASN A 446 -5.74 -12.39 18.62
C ASN A 446 -5.46 -12.22 17.12
N GLY A 447 -6.48 -11.86 16.32
CA GLY A 447 -6.46 -11.90 14.86
C GLY A 447 -7.16 -13.13 14.29
N ALA A 448 -7.51 -13.06 13.01
CA ALA A 448 -8.13 -14.17 12.28
C ALA A 448 -7.69 -14.20 10.82
N TYR A 449 -7.76 -15.39 10.20
CA TYR A 449 -7.50 -15.55 8.78
C TYR A 449 -8.66 -15.03 7.94
N VAL A 450 -8.30 -14.24 6.93
CA VAL A 450 -9.22 -13.67 5.96
C VAL A 450 -8.75 -14.05 4.57
N SER A 451 -9.56 -14.85 3.88
CA SER A 451 -9.39 -15.11 2.46
C SER A 451 -10.00 -13.99 1.61
N VAL A 452 -9.37 -13.69 0.48
CA VAL A 452 -9.85 -12.76 -0.56
C VAL A 452 -9.71 -13.44 -1.93
N ASN A 453 -10.81 -13.50 -2.69
CA ASN A 453 -10.80 -14.02 -4.06
C ASN A 453 -10.47 -12.93 -5.10
N LYS A 454 -10.25 -13.31 -6.37
CA LYS A 454 -9.96 -12.36 -7.47
C LYS A 454 -11.07 -11.34 -7.74
N GLN A 455 -12.32 -11.64 -7.38
CA GLN A 455 -13.44 -10.70 -7.47
C GLN A 455 -13.37 -9.63 -6.37
N GLY A 456 -12.47 -9.80 -5.39
CA GLY A 456 -12.28 -8.89 -4.27
C GLY A 456 -13.22 -9.16 -3.11
N THR A 457 -13.92 -10.30 -3.10
CA THR A 457 -14.75 -10.75 -1.98
C THR A 457 -13.83 -11.20 -0.85
N ALA A 458 -13.97 -10.60 0.31
CA ALA A 458 -13.28 -11.02 1.52
C ALA A 458 -14.20 -11.87 2.39
N SER A 459 -13.68 -12.97 2.93
CA SER A 459 -14.42 -13.84 3.88
C SER A 459 -14.85 -13.13 5.17
N ALA A 460 -14.11 -12.09 5.59
CA ALA A 460 -14.43 -11.24 6.74
C ALA A 460 -13.66 -9.91 6.66
N GLY A 461 -14.03 -8.94 7.50
CA GLY A 461 -13.28 -7.70 7.67
C GLY A 461 -13.26 -6.81 6.42
N VAL A 462 -12.17 -6.07 6.24
CA VAL A 462 -12.00 -5.06 5.16
C VAL A 462 -10.83 -5.35 4.24
N ALA A 463 -10.34 -6.60 4.24
CA ALA A 463 -9.33 -7.04 3.29
C ALA A 463 -9.84 -6.87 1.84
N ASN A 464 -8.93 -6.63 0.91
CA ASN A 464 -9.27 -6.38 -0.50
C ASN A 464 -8.23 -7.03 -1.41
N ARG A 465 -8.29 -6.88 -2.74
CA ARG A 465 -7.36 -7.61 -3.63
C ARG A 465 -5.90 -7.12 -3.62
N PHE A 466 -5.63 -6.00 -2.94
CA PHE A 466 -4.32 -5.37 -2.92
C PHE A 466 -3.51 -5.83 -1.70
N ILE A 467 -2.51 -6.67 -1.95
CA ILE A 467 -1.55 -7.12 -0.95
C ILE A 467 -0.61 -5.97 -0.63
N GLN A 468 -0.44 -5.64 0.64
CA GLN A 468 0.27 -4.45 1.09
C GLN A 468 1.80 -4.62 1.03
N PRO A 469 2.58 -3.52 0.93
CA PRO A 469 4.03 -3.57 1.16
C PRO A 469 4.33 -4.16 2.54
N GLY A 470 5.32 -5.05 2.61
CA GLY A 470 5.73 -5.73 3.84
C GLY A 470 4.72 -6.76 4.39
N GLN A 471 3.73 -7.18 3.59
CA GLN A 471 2.73 -8.18 3.95
C GLN A 471 3.02 -9.54 3.31
N ALA A 472 2.96 -10.59 4.12
CA ALA A 472 2.93 -11.97 3.64
C ALA A 472 1.50 -12.53 3.61
N PHE A 473 1.27 -13.54 2.79
CA PHE A 473 -0.05 -14.13 2.56
C PHE A 473 0.05 -15.61 2.17
N PHE A 474 -1.02 -16.35 2.37
CA PHE A 474 -1.16 -17.74 1.97
C PHE A 474 -1.78 -17.86 0.59
N VAL A 475 -1.31 -18.85 -0.18
CA VAL A 475 -1.96 -19.36 -1.39
C VAL A 475 -2.26 -20.85 -1.22
N THR A 476 -3.28 -21.33 -1.91
CA THR A 476 -3.71 -22.74 -1.86
C THR A 476 -3.33 -23.46 -3.14
N THR A 477 -2.70 -24.63 -3.02
CA THR A 477 -2.35 -25.48 -4.17
C THR A 477 -3.55 -26.28 -4.66
N THR A 478 -3.78 -26.28 -5.98
CA THR A 478 -4.87 -27.01 -6.65
C THR A 478 -4.37 -28.07 -7.63
N ALA A 479 -3.10 -28.03 -8.03
CA ALA A 479 -2.49 -29.06 -8.89
C ALA A 479 -1.01 -29.31 -8.53
N ALA A 480 -0.47 -30.43 -8.99
CA ALA A 480 0.96 -30.69 -8.90
C ALA A 480 1.76 -29.65 -9.70
N ASN A 481 2.88 -29.17 -9.14
CA ASN A 481 3.75 -28.14 -9.73
C ASN A 481 3.11 -26.75 -9.87
N PRO A 482 2.60 -26.15 -8.77
CA PRO A 482 2.08 -24.79 -8.82
C PRO A 482 3.14 -23.77 -9.18
N THR A 483 2.71 -22.68 -9.79
CA THR A 483 3.54 -21.50 -10.09
C THR A 483 2.83 -20.23 -9.66
N LEU A 484 3.61 -19.27 -9.17
CA LEU A 484 3.16 -17.90 -8.86
C LEU A 484 4.23 -16.91 -9.32
N THR A 485 3.86 -15.97 -10.18
CA THR A 485 4.78 -14.95 -10.68
C THR A 485 4.24 -13.56 -10.37
N PHE A 486 5.02 -12.81 -9.60
CA PHE A 486 4.82 -11.39 -9.36
C PHE A 486 5.47 -10.61 -10.50
N THR A 487 4.66 -10.07 -11.41
CA THR A 487 5.16 -9.24 -12.52
C THR A 487 5.35 -7.79 -12.07
N GLU A 488 6.21 -7.04 -12.74
CA GLU A 488 6.31 -5.58 -12.51
C GLU A 488 4.97 -4.87 -12.78
N ALA A 489 4.17 -5.37 -13.74
CA ALA A 489 2.85 -4.83 -14.05
C ALA A 489 1.81 -5.06 -12.93
N ALA A 490 2.04 -6.01 -12.02
CA ALA A 490 1.17 -6.25 -10.87
C ALA A 490 1.37 -5.24 -9.72
N LYS A 491 2.42 -4.40 -9.80
CA LYS A 491 2.75 -3.42 -8.75
C LYS A 491 1.82 -2.22 -8.82
N GLY A 492 1.22 -1.88 -7.68
CA GLY A 492 0.41 -0.68 -7.54
C GLY A 492 1.25 0.59 -7.30
N GLY A 493 0.74 1.73 -7.76
CA GLY A 493 1.39 3.04 -7.62
C GLY A 493 1.19 3.73 -6.27
N SER A 494 0.46 3.13 -5.32
CA SER A 494 0.23 3.70 -3.99
C SER A 494 0.01 2.61 -2.94
N SER A 495 0.22 2.92 -1.66
CA SER A 495 0.02 2.00 -0.54
C SER A 495 -1.42 1.96 0.01
N ASN A 496 -2.35 2.75 -0.54
CA ASN A 496 -3.75 2.76 -0.11
C ASN A 496 -4.68 2.57 -1.30
N LEU A 497 -4.68 1.36 -1.84
CA LEU A 497 -5.58 0.96 -2.89
C LEU A 497 -6.81 0.27 -2.29
N SER A 498 -7.99 0.71 -2.72
CA SER A 498 -9.26 0.03 -2.45
C SER A 498 -9.78 -0.60 -3.73
N ASN A 499 -10.72 -1.55 -3.61
CA ASN A 499 -11.41 -2.12 -4.76
C ASN A 499 -12.28 -1.05 -5.44
N THR A 500 -11.70 -0.21 -6.29
CA THR A 500 -12.43 0.85 -7.00
C THR A 500 -13.21 0.33 -8.22
N MET A 501 -12.96 -0.91 -8.63
CA MET A 501 -13.63 -1.59 -9.74
C MET A 501 -13.90 -3.04 -9.35
N ARG A 502 -15.16 -3.40 -9.06
CA ARG A 502 -15.63 -4.79 -9.27
C ARG A 502 -15.98 -4.86 -10.76
N THR A 503 -15.28 -5.69 -11.53
CA THR A 503 -15.45 -5.77 -13.00
C THR A 503 -16.67 -6.58 -13.42
N ASN A 504 -17.27 -7.32 -12.49
CA ASN A 504 -18.53 -8.03 -12.70
C ASN A 504 -19.63 -7.33 -11.89
N GLY A 505 -20.89 -7.45 -12.34
CA GLY A 505 -22.05 -6.96 -11.61
C GLY A 505 -22.00 -7.37 -10.14
N VAL A 506 -22.69 -6.65 -9.27
CA VAL A 506 -22.62 -6.93 -7.83
C VAL A 506 -23.17 -8.34 -7.56
N ASP A 507 -22.28 -9.33 -7.37
CA ASP A 507 -22.62 -10.71 -6.99
C ASP A 507 -23.65 -10.69 -5.85
N ALA A 508 -24.69 -11.53 -5.96
CA ALA A 508 -25.57 -11.75 -4.83
C ALA A 508 -24.80 -12.56 -3.77
N SER A 509 -24.94 -12.26 -2.48
CA SER A 509 -24.15 -12.93 -1.46
C SER A 509 -24.81 -12.98 -0.08
N LEU A 510 -24.37 -13.95 0.72
CA LEU A 510 -24.62 -14.03 2.16
C LEU A 510 -23.29 -13.97 2.90
N SER A 511 -23.09 -12.92 3.68
CA SER A 511 -21.93 -12.76 4.56
C SER A 511 -22.29 -13.18 5.99
N PHE A 512 -21.45 -14.01 6.59
CA PHE A 512 -21.62 -14.50 7.95
C PHE A 512 -20.51 -13.96 8.84
N SER A 513 -20.85 -13.43 10.01
CA SER A 513 -19.88 -12.92 10.99
C SER A 513 -20.19 -13.44 12.39
N LEU A 514 -19.23 -14.14 12.99
CA LEU A 514 -19.34 -14.66 14.34
C LEU A 514 -18.73 -13.69 15.35
N TYR A 515 -19.51 -13.30 16.35
CA TYR A 515 -19.02 -12.53 17.50
C TYR A 515 -19.12 -13.38 18.76
N GLN A 516 -18.17 -13.22 19.69
CA GLN A 516 -18.53 -13.42 21.09
C GLN A 516 -19.53 -12.32 21.47
N THR A 517 -20.63 -12.68 22.13
CA THR A 517 -21.76 -11.75 22.35
C THR A 517 -21.35 -10.51 23.14
N ASP A 518 -20.49 -10.66 24.14
CA ASP A 518 -19.90 -9.57 24.94
C ASP A 518 -19.13 -8.57 24.06
N ARG A 519 -18.33 -9.07 23.12
CA ARG A 519 -17.57 -8.25 22.17
C ARG A 519 -18.46 -7.50 21.20
N LYS A 520 -19.54 -8.14 20.72
CA LYS A 520 -20.52 -7.47 19.86
C LYS A 520 -21.19 -6.30 20.58
N ILE A 521 -21.61 -6.51 21.83
CA ILE A 521 -22.21 -5.47 22.68
C ILE A 521 -21.23 -4.31 22.88
N ALA A 522 -19.93 -4.61 23.02
CA ALA A 522 -18.87 -3.61 23.14
C ALA A 522 -18.48 -2.92 21.80
N GLY A 523 -19.16 -3.22 20.68
CA GLY A 523 -18.84 -2.64 19.37
C GLY A 523 -17.49 -3.08 18.80
N LEU A 524 -16.95 -4.21 19.26
CA LEU A 524 -15.67 -4.75 18.80
C LEU A 524 -15.86 -5.64 17.54
N THR A 525 -14.75 -6.03 16.92
CA THR A 525 -14.73 -6.84 15.69
C THR A 525 -15.14 -8.30 15.92
N PRO A 526 -15.68 -8.98 14.87
CA PRO A 526 -16.04 -10.39 14.92
C PRO A 526 -14.81 -11.27 15.14
N GLN A 527 -15.01 -12.47 15.72
CA GLN A 527 -13.95 -13.49 15.82
C GLN A 527 -13.55 -14.01 14.45
N ASP A 528 -14.52 -14.29 13.59
CA ASP A 528 -14.29 -14.83 12.26
C ASP A 528 -15.54 -14.65 11.38
N GLY A 529 -15.42 -14.94 10.08
CA GLY A 529 -16.52 -14.90 9.12
C GLY A 529 -16.29 -15.77 7.89
N PHE A 530 -17.33 -15.93 7.08
CA PHE A 530 -17.26 -16.51 5.75
C PHE A 530 -18.33 -15.91 4.84
N VAL A 531 -18.18 -16.11 3.53
CA VAL A 531 -19.12 -15.60 2.51
C VAL A 531 -19.57 -16.73 1.61
N VAL A 532 -20.84 -16.71 1.23
CA VAL A 532 -21.38 -17.46 0.09
C VAL A 532 -21.76 -16.47 -1.01
N SER A 533 -21.17 -16.60 -2.19
CA SER A 533 -21.38 -15.71 -3.35
C SER A 533 -22.08 -16.46 -4.48
N TYR A 534 -22.97 -15.79 -5.19
CA TYR A 534 -23.77 -16.35 -6.26
C TYR A 534 -23.57 -15.55 -7.55
N ASP A 535 -23.13 -16.23 -8.60
CA ASP A 535 -23.03 -15.68 -9.96
C ASP A 535 -23.01 -16.83 -10.99
N PRO A 536 -23.72 -16.72 -12.13
CA PRO A 536 -23.75 -17.75 -13.17
C PRO A 536 -22.39 -18.18 -13.74
N MET A 537 -21.30 -17.43 -13.48
CA MET A 537 -19.94 -17.82 -13.88
C MET A 537 -19.30 -18.90 -13.00
N TYR A 538 -19.86 -19.18 -11.83
CA TYR A 538 -19.36 -20.20 -10.90
C TYR A 538 -19.97 -21.58 -11.20
N ALA A 539 -19.37 -22.62 -10.61
CA ALA A 539 -19.80 -24.00 -10.79
C ALA A 539 -20.14 -24.62 -9.44
N GLU A 540 -20.97 -25.66 -9.44
CA GLU A 540 -21.33 -26.43 -8.23
C GLU A 540 -20.22 -27.43 -7.81
N SER A 541 -18.97 -26.97 -7.80
CA SER A 541 -17.82 -27.73 -7.30
C SER A 541 -16.74 -26.78 -6.75
N ILE A 542 -15.92 -27.26 -5.83
CA ILE A 542 -14.82 -26.45 -5.26
C ILE A 542 -13.85 -26.08 -6.38
N GLY A 543 -13.77 -24.79 -6.68
CA GLY A 543 -12.98 -24.30 -7.80
C GLY A 543 -12.83 -22.78 -7.82
N LYS A 544 -13.21 -22.19 -8.95
CA LYS A 544 -12.99 -20.77 -9.25
C LYS A 544 -13.73 -19.89 -8.24
N GLY A 545 -13.02 -18.99 -7.56
CA GLY A 545 -13.61 -18.04 -6.62
C GLY A 545 -13.79 -18.57 -5.18
N ASP A 546 -13.69 -19.87 -4.97
CA ASP A 546 -13.72 -20.48 -3.64
C ASP A 546 -12.43 -20.24 -2.86
N ALA A 547 -12.51 -20.33 -1.54
CA ALA A 547 -11.36 -20.26 -0.66
C ALA A 547 -11.45 -21.31 0.45
N LEU A 548 -10.47 -22.23 0.50
CA LEU A 548 -10.30 -23.12 1.64
C LEU A 548 -10.07 -22.31 2.92
N LYS A 549 -10.61 -22.78 4.04
CA LYS A 549 -10.51 -22.10 5.34
C LYS A 549 -9.26 -22.53 6.09
N LEU A 550 -8.42 -21.56 6.47
CA LEU A 550 -7.36 -21.73 7.46
C LEU A 550 -7.96 -21.70 8.87
N ASN A 551 -7.45 -22.54 9.77
CA ASN A 551 -7.88 -22.56 11.17
C ASN A 551 -7.24 -21.40 11.94
N ASN A 552 -8.05 -20.59 12.64
CA ASN A 552 -7.57 -19.53 13.52
C ASN A 552 -6.90 -20.10 14.77
N MET A 553 -6.20 -19.26 15.55
CA MET A 553 -5.73 -19.67 16.89
C MET A 553 -6.89 -19.81 17.88
N ASP A 554 -7.93 -18.99 17.70
CA ASP A 554 -9.16 -19.01 18.48
C ASP A 554 -10.31 -19.59 17.62
N GLU A 555 -11.51 -19.02 17.67
CA GLU A 555 -12.69 -19.51 16.97
C GLU A 555 -12.53 -19.45 15.44
N THR A 556 -13.02 -20.48 14.75
CA THR A 556 -13.11 -20.53 13.28
C THR A 556 -14.52 -20.91 12.86
N ILE A 557 -15.08 -20.18 11.91
CA ILE A 557 -16.32 -20.54 11.22
C ILE A 557 -16.13 -20.58 9.71
N GLY A 558 -16.89 -21.45 9.06
CA GLY A 558 -16.92 -21.56 7.62
C GLY A 558 -18.17 -22.28 7.17
N ILE A 559 -18.27 -22.49 5.87
CA ILE A 559 -19.27 -23.39 5.31
C ILE A 559 -18.64 -24.76 5.07
N ASN A 560 -19.34 -25.81 5.48
CA ASN A 560 -18.94 -27.19 5.18
C ASN A 560 -19.52 -27.60 3.82
N TYR A 561 -18.64 -28.00 2.90
CA TYR A 561 -19.01 -28.59 1.62
C TYR A 561 -18.18 -29.87 1.40
N HIS A 562 -18.83 -31.05 1.40
CA HIS A 562 -18.18 -32.36 1.29
C HIS A 562 -16.93 -32.51 2.19
N ASP A 563 -17.12 -32.33 3.50
CA ASP A 563 -16.07 -32.41 4.54
C ASP A 563 -14.93 -31.38 4.41
N THR A 564 -15.11 -30.38 3.55
CA THR A 564 -14.17 -29.27 3.36
C THR A 564 -14.78 -27.99 3.90
N THR A 565 -14.06 -27.33 4.81
CA THR A 565 -14.45 -26.02 5.33
C THR A 565 -13.96 -24.92 4.40
N LEU A 566 -14.86 -24.06 3.94
CA LEU A 566 -14.58 -22.92 3.07
C LEU A 566 -14.82 -21.60 3.79
N GLY A 567 -13.96 -20.62 3.53
CA GLY A 567 -14.14 -19.22 3.95
C GLY A 567 -14.84 -18.36 2.90
N ILE A 568 -14.74 -18.77 1.63
CA ILE A 568 -15.53 -18.25 0.52
C ILE A 568 -16.04 -19.46 -0.24
N PHE A 569 -17.35 -19.53 -0.42
CA PHE A 569 -18.00 -20.52 -1.26
C PHE A 569 -18.78 -19.82 -2.37
N THR A 570 -18.67 -20.33 -3.57
CA THR A 570 -19.27 -19.78 -4.77
C THR A 570 -20.23 -20.79 -5.38
N LYS A 571 -21.37 -20.29 -5.86
CA LYS A 571 -22.42 -21.08 -6.50
C LYS A 571 -22.95 -20.34 -7.72
N ASP A 572 -23.56 -21.08 -8.64
CA ASP A 572 -24.14 -20.47 -9.85
C ASP A 572 -25.32 -19.53 -9.50
N GLN A 573 -26.20 -19.98 -8.60
CA GLN A 573 -27.39 -19.29 -8.14
C GLN A 573 -27.84 -19.85 -6.78
N LEU A 574 -28.73 -19.10 -6.12
CA LEU A 574 -29.39 -19.57 -4.91
C LEU A 574 -30.69 -20.31 -5.26
N LEU A 575 -30.83 -21.55 -4.79
CA LEU A 575 -31.98 -22.41 -5.05
C LEU A 575 -32.80 -22.68 -3.77
N SER A 576 -34.09 -22.98 -3.94
CA SER A 576 -34.98 -23.35 -2.82
C SER A 576 -34.63 -24.68 -2.15
N ALA A 577 -33.81 -25.52 -2.79
CA ALA A 577 -33.31 -26.77 -2.22
C ALA A 577 -31.96 -26.61 -1.49
N ASP A 578 -31.34 -25.42 -1.57
CA ASP A 578 -30.02 -25.22 -0.98
C ASP A 578 -30.07 -25.34 0.55
N THR A 579 -29.01 -25.94 1.08
CA THR A 579 -28.77 -26.04 2.52
C THR A 579 -27.32 -25.69 2.77
N LEU A 580 -27.08 -24.62 3.53
CA LEU A 580 -25.74 -24.18 3.91
C LEU A 580 -25.46 -24.68 5.33
N GLN A 581 -24.54 -25.65 5.44
CA GLN A 581 -24.11 -26.17 6.73
C GLN A 581 -22.97 -25.31 7.28
N ILE A 582 -23.16 -24.73 8.47
CA ILE A 582 -22.14 -23.91 9.12
C ILE A 582 -21.23 -24.81 9.94
N ASP A 583 -19.93 -24.73 9.67
CA ASP A 583 -18.90 -25.45 10.39
C ASP A 583 -18.31 -24.61 11.54
N PHE A 584 -17.95 -25.27 12.64
CA PHE A 584 -17.37 -24.66 13.83
C PHE A 584 -16.09 -25.38 14.22
N LYS A 585 -15.02 -24.62 14.46
CA LYS A 585 -13.79 -25.17 15.02
C LYS A 585 -13.27 -24.27 16.13
N GLN A 586 -12.65 -24.89 17.14
CA GLN A 586 -11.93 -24.18 18.22
C GLN A 586 -12.83 -23.19 18.99
N MET A 587 -14.12 -23.52 19.11
CA MET A 587 -15.09 -22.75 19.87
C MET A 587 -14.73 -22.76 21.36
N LYS A 588 -14.93 -21.63 22.04
CA LYS A 588 -14.76 -21.51 23.49
C LYS A 588 -16.12 -21.61 24.18
N THR A 589 -16.15 -22.01 25.44
CA THR A 589 -17.38 -22.04 26.25
C THR A 589 -17.84 -20.60 26.54
N LYS A 590 -18.63 -20.04 25.62
CA LYS A 590 -19.08 -18.64 25.60
C LYS A 590 -20.43 -18.52 24.88
N ASN A 591 -21.06 -17.36 25.03
CA ASN A 591 -22.18 -16.94 24.22
C ASN A 591 -21.68 -16.29 22.93
N TYR A 592 -22.30 -16.66 21.82
CA TYR A 592 -21.98 -16.16 20.50
C TYR A 592 -23.19 -15.49 19.85
N THR A 593 -22.89 -14.54 18.98
CA THR A 593 -23.87 -13.91 18.09
C THR A 593 -23.40 -14.05 16.66
N LEU A 594 -24.17 -14.78 15.86
CA LEU A 594 -23.99 -14.88 14.42
C LEU A 594 -24.79 -13.76 13.74
N LEU A 595 -24.11 -12.96 12.93
CA LEU A 595 -24.74 -12.05 11.98
C LEU A 595 -24.78 -12.68 10.60
N VAL A 596 -25.93 -12.57 9.93
CA VAL A 596 -26.12 -12.97 8.54
C VAL A 596 -26.55 -11.73 7.77
N ASN A 597 -25.71 -11.28 6.84
CA ASN A 597 -25.96 -10.08 6.03
C ASN A 597 -26.13 -10.47 4.55
N PRO A 598 -27.33 -10.33 3.99
CA PRO A 598 -27.57 -10.52 2.56
C PRO A 598 -27.15 -9.28 1.76
N ASP A 599 -26.65 -9.50 0.55
CA ASP A 599 -26.46 -8.47 -0.47
C ASP A 599 -27.07 -8.96 -1.79
N ASN A 600 -27.87 -8.13 -2.46
CA ASN A 600 -28.57 -8.45 -3.73
C ASN A 600 -29.41 -9.74 -3.77
N LEU A 601 -29.94 -10.22 -2.63
CA LEU A 601 -30.79 -11.43 -2.57
C LEU A 601 -32.30 -11.15 -2.48
N SER A 602 -32.70 -9.88 -2.56
CA SER A 602 -34.10 -9.44 -2.38
C SER A 602 -35.06 -9.92 -3.49
N LYS A 603 -34.55 -10.28 -4.67
CA LYS A 603 -35.37 -10.67 -5.85
C LYS A 603 -35.44 -12.18 -6.09
N THR A 604 -35.02 -12.99 -5.13
CA THR A 604 -34.94 -14.45 -5.29
C THR A 604 -36.30 -15.15 -5.21
N GLY A 605 -37.33 -14.52 -4.61
CA GLY A 605 -38.61 -15.19 -4.33
C GLY A 605 -38.49 -16.30 -3.26
N LEU A 606 -37.43 -16.24 -2.45
CA LEU A 606 -37.12 -17.21 -1.41
C LEU A 606 -37.26 -16.59 -0.01
N GLN A 607 -37.42 -17.45 0.98
CA GLN A 607 -37.29 -17.16 2.41
C GLN A 607 -36.18 -18.04 2.97
N ALA A 608 -35.38 -17.49 3.89
CA ALA A 608 -34.33 -18.23 4.58
C ALA A 608 -34.71 -18.53 6.03
N TYR A 609 -34.29 -19.69 6.52
CA TYR A 609 -34.50 -20.14 7.88
C TYR A 609 -33.20 -20.72 8.44
N LEU A 610 -32.76 -20.22 9.59
CA LEU A 610 -31.68 -20.82 10.37
C LEU A 610 -32.26 -21.90 11.26
N ILE A 611 -31.75 -23.13 11.13
CA ILE A 611 -32.08 -24.27 11.96
C ILE A 611 -30.93 -24.50 12.94
N ASP A 612 -31.24 -24.46 14.25
CA ASP A 612 -30.35 -24.94 15.30
C ASP A 612 -30.86 -26.29 15.82
N ARG A 613 -30.11 -27.35 15.51
CA ARG A 613 -30.45 -28.72 15.92
C ARG A 613 -30.16 -29.02 17.40
N TYR A 614 -29.30 -28.24 18.04
CA TYR A 614 -28.98 -28.41 19.47
C TYR A 614 -30.10 -27.82 20.33
N GLU A 615 -30.58 -26.63 19.97
CA GLU A 615 -31.69 -25.95 20.67
C GLU A 615 -33.08 -26.40 20.18
N ASN A 616 -33.13 -27.20 19.09
CA ASN A 616 -34.35 -27.56 18.37
C ASN A 616 -35.19 -26.33 17.97
N LEU A 617 -34.51 -25.33 17.41
CA LEU A 617 -35.10 -24.02 17.09
C LEU A 617 -34.97 -23.71 15.60
N THR A 618 -35.98 -23.04 15.05
CA THR A 618 -35.96 -22.48 13.70
C THR A 618 -36.23 -20.97 13.79
N GLN A 619 -35.34 -20.17 13.20
CA GLN A 619 -35.49 -18.71 13.13
C GLN A 619 -35.52 -18.25 11.67
N SER A 620 -36.44 -17.36 11.33
CA SER A 620 -36.44 -16.70 10.01
C SER A 620 -35.22 -15.77 9.87
N ILE A 621 -34.57 -15.82 8.71
CA ILE A 621 -33.45 -14.97 8.33
C ILE A 621 -33.90 -14.10 7.16
N SER A 622 -33.71 -12.78 7.28
CA SER A 622 -33.99 -11.83 6.23
C SER A 622 -33.02 -11.98 5.07
N LEU A 623 -33.53 -11.90 3.84
CA LEU A 623 -32.74 -11.82 2.60
C LEU A 623 -32.60 -10.37 2.08
N THR A 624 -33.04 -9.39 2.88
CA THR A 624 -32.99 -7.96 2.53
C THR A 624 -32.32 -7.10 3.59
N ASP A 625 -32.13 -7.62 4.81
CA ASP A 625 -31.54 -6.89 5.93
C ASP A 625 -30.72 -7.84 6.82
N THR A 626 -29.82 -7.29 7.63
CA THR A 626 -28.99 -8.06 8.55
C THR A 626 -29.85 -8.75 9.60
N SER A 627 -29.67 -10.06 9.73
CA SER A 627 -30.28 -10.87 10.80
C SER A 627 -29.26 -11.25 11.86
N SER A 628 -29.71 -11.38 13.11
CA SER A 628 -28.87 -11.85 14.22
C SER A 628 -29.43 -13.08 14.90
N TYR A 629 -28.57 -14.06 15.16
CA TYR A 629 -28.88 -15.24 15.96
C TYR A 629 -27.91 -15.38 17.12
N THR A 630 -28.41 -15.63 18.32
CA THR A 630 -27.60 -15.83 19.53
C THR A 630 -27.67 -17.26 20.00
N PHE A 631 -26.52 -17.84 20.35
CA PHE A 631 -26.43 -19.21 20.85
C PHE A 631 -25.31 -19.38 21.86
N ALA A 632 -25.40 -20.40 22.71
CA ALA A 632 -24.38 -20.72 23.70
C ALA A 632 -23.56 -21.94 23.27
N VAL A 633 -22.25 -21.87 23.45
CA VAL A 633 -21.36 -23.04 23.44
C VAL A 633 -21.10 -23.41 24.90
N THR A 634 -21.43 -24.65 25.27
CA THR A 634 -21.31 -25.18 26.63
C THR A 634 -20.21 -26.24 26.69
N ALA A 635 -20.10 -26.95 27.82
CA ALA A 635 -19.23 -28.13 27.91
C ALA A 635 -19.77 -29.33 27.12
N ASP A 636 -21.06 -29.30 26.72
CA ASP A 636 -21.64 -30.34 25.89
C ASP A 636 -21.08 -30.26 24.47
N SER A 637 -20.47 -31.36 24.01
CA SER A 637 -19.91 -31.47 22.67
C SER A 637 -20.93 -31.22 21.55
N ALA A 638 -22.21 -31.50 21.78
CA ALA A 638 -23.28 -31.26 20.82
C ALA A 638 -23.51 -29.76 20.55
N SER A 639 -23.14 -28.89 21.51
CA SER A 639 -23.29 -27.44 21.38
C SER A 639 -22.32 -26.81 20.35
N PHE A 640 -21.32 -27.54 19.86
CA PHE A 640 -20.38 -27.02 18.84
C PHE A 640 -20.06 -28.04 17.74
N LYS A 641 -20.94 -29.03 17.51
CA LYS A 641 -20.81 -29.91 16.34
C LYS A 641 -21.06 -29.14 15.04
N SER A 642 -20.34 -29.54 13.98
CA SER A 642 -20.47 -28.98 12.63
C SER A 642 -21.85 -29.19 12.00
N ASN A 643 -22.70 -30.07 12.56
CA ASN A 643 -24.08 -30.29 12.13
C ASN A 643 -25.11 -29.63 13.08
N ARG A 644 -24.72 -28.56 13.79
CA ARG A 644 -25.63 -27.81 14.66
C ARG A 644 -26.46 -26.79 13.87
N LEU A 645 -25.80 -25.87 13.15
CA LEU A 645 -26.45 -24.76 12.45
C LEU A 645 -26.52 -24.99 10.94
N PHE A 646 -27.71 -24.81 10.38
CA PHE A 646 -27.96 -24.85 8.95
C PHE A 646 -28.77 -23.64 8.52
N LEU A 647 -28.45 -23.05 7.37
CA LEU A 647 -29.35 -22.11 6.69
C LEU A 647 -30.04 -22.84 5.53
N VAL A 648 -31.37 -22.87 5.55
CA VAL A 648 -32.19 -23.51 4.50
C VAL A 648 -33.08 -22.47 3.82
N PHE A 649 -33.41 -22.71 2.56
CA PHE A 649 -34.25 -21.81 1.76
C PHE A 649 -35.57 -22.47 1.40
N LYS A 650 -36.62 -21.67 1.19
CA LYS A 650 -37.95 -22.12 0.74
C LYS A 650 -38.57 -21.06 -0.16
N SER A 651 -39.36 -21.47 -1.15
CA SER A 651 -40.12 -20.51 -1.96
C SER A 651 -41.12 -19.72 -1.12
N THR A 652 -41.26 -18.42 -1.39
CA THR A 652 -42.35 -17.62 -0.83
C THR A 652 -43.67 -18.12 -1.42
N ASN A 653 -44.47 -18.87 -0.66
CA ASN A 653 -45.83 -19.20 -1.09
C ASN A 653 -46.69 -17.94 -1.06
N THR A 654 -46.92 -17.29 -2.21
CA THR A 654 -48.05 -16.38 -2.38
C THR A 654 -49.31 -17.22 -2.66
N THR A 655 -49.78 -17.97 -1.67
CA THR A 655 -51.21 -18.31 -1.66
C THR A 655 -51.95 -17.01 -1.34
N ALA A 656 -52.37 -16.30 -2.39
CA ALA A 656 -53.53 -15.43 -2.28
C ALA A 656 -54.65 -16.33 -1.77
N ILE A 657 -55.02 -16.18 -0.50
CA ILE A 657 -56.33 -16.65 -0.05
C ILE A 657 -57.32 -15.73 -0.76
N HIS A 658 -57.74 -16.13 -1.96
CA HIS A 658 -59.04 -15.70 -2.44
C HIS A 658 -60.02 -16.30 -1.45
N SER A 659 -60.53 -15.47 -0.54
CA SER A 659 -61.75 -15.78 0.18
C SER A 659 -62.78 -16.20 -0.85
N VAL A 660 -63.18 -17.47 -0.83
CA VAL A 660 -64.34 -17.94 -1.59
C VAL A 660 -65.55 -17.33 -0.89
N GLU A 661 -65.92 -16.11 -1.28
CA GLU A 661 -67.25 -15.58 -0.99
C GLU A 661 -68.25 -16.34 -1.88
N ASN A 662 -69.15 -17.07 -1.22
CA ASN A 662 -70.45 -17.54 -1.69
C ASN A 662 -70.67 -17.55 -3.21
N ALA A 663 -70.22 -18.61 -3.89
CA ALA A 663 -70.91 -19.05 -5.09
C ALA A 663 -72.05 -19.98 -4.66
N ALA A 664 -73.28 -19.49 -4.75
CA ALA A 664 -74.48 -20.28 -4.53
C ALA A 664 -74.46 -21.51 -5.44
N VAL A 665 -74.41 -22.70 -4.84
CA VAL A 665 -74.62 -23.97 -5.54
C VAL A 665 -76.11 -24.08 -5.86
N SER A 666 -76.50 -23.85 -7.12
CA SER A 666 -77.81 -24.29 -7.60
C SER A 666 -77.72 -25.74 -8.04
N LEU A 667 -78.31 -26.65 -7.26
CA LEU A 667 -78.59 -28.01 -7.70
C LEU A 667 -79.67 -27.95 -8.79
N GLN A 668 -79.28 -28.25 -10.03
CA GLN A 668 -80.23 -28.44 -11.11
C GLN A 668 -80.57 -29.94 -11.17
N SER A 669 -81.81 -30.29 -10.87
CA SER A 669 -82.36 -31.64 -10.99
C SER A 669 -82.21 -32.15 -12.43
N ASN A 670 -81.67 -33.36 -12.58
CA ASN A 670 -81.52 -34.02 -13.87
C ASN A 670 -82.90 -34.39 -14.45
N PRO A 671 -83.26 -33.98 -15.68
CA PRO A 671 -84.45 -34.51 -16.34
C PRO A 671 -84.16 -35.91 -16.88
N VAL A 672 -84.89 -36.91 -16.39
CA VAL A 672 -84.93 -38.24 -16.99
C VAL A 672 -85.72 -38.14 -18.30
N LEU A 673 -85.09 -38.48 -19.42
CA LEU A 673 -85.80 -38.80 -20.66
C LEU A 673 -85.22 -40.07 -21.30
N ASN A 674 -86.09 -41.07 -21.45
CA ASN A 674 -85.96 -42.27 -22.28
C ASN A 674 -85.10 -43.46 -21.82
N ASN A 675 -85.21 -43.83 -20.55
CA ASN A 675 -85.33 -45.22 -20.07
C ASN A 675 -84.53 -46.34 -20.80
N GLN A 676 -83.28 -46.10 -21.21
CA GLN A 676 -82.38 -47.14 -21.70
C GLN A 676 -80.97 -46.94 -21.14
N LEU A 677 -80.64 -47.89 -20.24
CA LEU A 677 -79.40 -48.25 -19.53
C LEU A 677 -78.64 -47.15 -18.79
#